data_AF-A0A0F5JKS1-F1
#
_entry.id   AF-A0A0F5JKS1-F1
#
_cell.length_a   1.000
_cell.length_b   1.000
_cell.length_c   1.000
_cell.angle_alpha   90.00
_cell.angle_beta   90.00
_cell.angle_gamma   90.00
#
_symmetry.space_group_name_H-M   'P 1'
#
loop_
_entity.id
_entity.type
_entity.pdbx_description
1 polymer ?
#
loop_
_entity_poly.entity_id
_entity_poly.type
_entity_poly.pdbx_seq_one_letter_code
_entity_poly.pdbx_strand_id
1 'polypeptide(L)'
;MAGYGNESVQKAFSLGDYLYKKGIDFDFMDYQSLDKATVKNGKLHISREEFKVLIIPSMKAIRHSSLEKALKFKQNGGIVINLGDLPEATEKKGLNDARVKTVLDKLFKTTGNNAFIAADNQEVLHMLDSHLTRDFRITSQQDNQEVPYIMHRKIAGKDLYAVYNVPKDTECFFRATGSIELWDPWTGTSHEISASSVNGEGTCIRMPLNKQDMHLFVFDPTKKATISTPAERKVVETVVLDGEWSFELKPSLNNEFGDFHWPATPEMLGAYIYKARYNQSFTPTDGWQSPSFDDSDWTAQTFTFGSRFMLLEATPDLSEELIFSNLPGTSTGVVADNKEYRWKPYEYSWRWGVENDYGHQGWHGLKATVHDEFIRLGELKQEFRETKRVEDPSGNKNYYLYSNVLAPETGMYQLSLGELKPAAVYINGKRIKDLSAGIALNEGPNEVVLHYDTFGITWCVIRKQGDNPRVIKELTTEKPLATNFRGDLSILPFDTRATRRTTYGQYRFTSAPGLEKFVFSAFGKPEVWVDGKACPLTTTGKRPDGCITYEATIATPNKRISTVAIRIEEEWGNTGGAAIDGPIKQICGEGLISIGDWSRIEGISTYSGGARYRKSIRLTELKDGQKAFLNLGKVVSTAEVRVNGKKAGLKLIAPWQFDITDHVKVGDNEIEVLVHNTAANYYLSVPTQYRGDTAAGLLGTVSVEITDSK
;
A
#
# COMPACT_ATOMS: atom_id res chain seq x y z
N MET A 1 -14.10 4.12 -36.25
CA MET A 1 -14.18 3.61 -34.87
C MET A 1 -15.55 2.97 -34.70
N ALA A 2 -15.65 1.77 -34.13
CA ALA A 2 -16.97 1.23 -33.76
C ALA A 2 -17.54 2.09 -32.62
N GLY A 3 -18.82 2.46 -32.68
CA GLY A 3 -19.48 3.34 -31.71
C GLY A 3 -18.79 4.70 -31.55
N TYR A 4 -18.79 5.55 -32.59
CA TYR A 4 -18.17 6.88 -32.53
C TYR A 4 -18.52 7.64 -31.21
N GLY A 5 -17.48 8.08 -30.47
CA GLY A 5 -17.63 8.74 -29.16
C GLY A 5 -17.50 7.80 -27.96
N ASN A 6 -17.72 8.32 -26.75
CA ASN A 6 -17.58 7.55 -25.51
C ASN A 6 -18.88 6.87 -25.06
N GLU A 7 -20.02 7.16 -25.70
CA GLU A 7 -21.35 6.75 -25.23
C GLU A 7 -21.53 5.22 -25.23
N SER A 8 -21.11 4.53 -26.29
CA SER A 8 -21.19 3.07 -26.39
C SER A 8 -20.43 2.39 -25.25
N VAL A 9 -19.19 2.87 -24.99
CA VAL A 9 -18.33 2.38 -23.91
C VAL A 9 -19.00 2.66 -22.56
N GLN A 10 -19.46 3.89 -22.32
CA GLN A 10 -20.14 4.26 -21.08
C GLN A 10 -21.39 3.41 -20.82
N LYS A 11 -22.23 3.18 -21.83
CA LYS A 11 -23.43 2.33 -21.73
C LYS A 11 -23.08 0.86 -21.47
N ALA A 12 -22.05 0.32 -22.14
CA ALA A 12 -21.61 -1.06 -21.95
C ALA A 12 -21.09 -1.30 -20.53
N PHE A 13 -20.20 -0.44 -20.03
CA PHE A 13 -19.65 -0.56 -18.67
C PHE A 13 -20.70 -0.24 -17.59
N SER A 14 -21.57 0.76 -17.82
CA SER A 14 -22.69 1.10 -16.93
C SER A 14 -23.68 -0.06 -16.79
N LEU A 15 -24.08 -0.66 -17.92
CA LEU A 15 -24.94 -1.84 -17.89
C LEU A 15 -24.25 -3.01 -17.22
N GLY A 16 -22.97 -3.24 -17.52
CA GLY A 16 -22.21 -4.32 -16.90
C GLY A 16 -22.17 -4.22 -15.37
N ASP A 17 -21.81 -3.04 -14.84
CA ASP A 17 -21.88 -2.76 -13.40
C ASP A 17 -23.29 -2.98 -12.83
N TYR A 18 -24.33 -2.51 -13.53
CA TYR A 18 -25.72 -2.68 -13.11
C TYR A 18 -26.17 -4.14 -13.07
N LEU A 19 -25.79 -4.94 -14.08
CA LEU A 19 -26.10 -6.37 -14.18
C LEU A 19 -25.36 -7.18 -13.10
N TYR A 20 -24.07 -6.89 -12.86
CA TYR A 20 -23.31 -7.48 -11.76
C TYR A 20 -23.99 -7.21 -10.40
N LYS A 21 -24.43 -5.97 -10.15
CA LYS A 21 -25.20 -5.59 -8.95
C LYS A 21 -26.50 -6.35 -8.76
N LYS A 22 -27.03 -6.98 -9.81
CA LYS A 22 -28.24 -7.80 -9.78
C LYS A 22 -27.97 -9.31 -9.89
N GLY A 23 -26.71 -9.72 -9.72
CA GLY A 23 -26.28 -11.13 -9.78
C GLY A 23 -26.46 -11.73 -11.18
N ILE A 24 -26.35 -10.93 -12.24
CA ILE A 24 -26.40 -11.37 -13.63
C ILE A 24 -24.96 -11.53 -14.12
N ASP A 25 -24.55 -12.74 -14.46
CA ASP A 25 -23.27 -12.99 -15.12
C ASP A 25 -23.38 -12.71 -16.64
N PHE A 26 -22.32 -12.17 -17.23
CA PHE A 26 -22.24 -11.82 -18.66
C PHE A 26 -20.78 -11.66 -19.10
N ASP A 27 -20.55 -11.74 -20.41
CA ASP A 27 -19.25 -11.49 -21.02
C ASP A 27 -19.27 -10.30 -21.97
N PHE A 28 -18.19 -9.52 -21.96
CA PHE A 28 -17.92 -8.56 -23.03
C PHE A 28 -17.41 -9.32 -24.26
N MET A 29 -18.14 -9.20 -25.35
CA MET A 29 -17.86 -9.93 -26.59
C MET A 29 -17.34 -8.98 -27.67
N ASP A 30 -16.16 -9.29 -28.22
CA ASP A 30 -15.63 -8.57 -29.37
C ASP A 30 -16.32 -9.00 -30.68
N TYR A 31 -16.20 -8.18 -31.72
CA TYR A 31 -16.88 -8.40 -33.00
C TYR A 31 -16.41 -9.67 -33.73
N GLN A 32 -15.14 -10.10 -33.56
CA GLN A 32 -14.62 -11.31 -34.22
C GLN A 32 -15.20 -12.56 -33.57
N SER A 33 -15.30 -12.57 -32.24
CA SER A 33 -15.92 -13.66 -31.50
C SER A 33 -17.40 -13.82 -31.87
N LEU A 34 -18.14 -12.71 -31.94
CA LEU A 34 -19.55 -12.73 -32.38
C LEU A 34 -19.70 -13.23 -33.83
N ASP A 35 -18.83 -12.79 -34.74
CA ASP A 35 -18.87 -13.22 -36.14
C ASP A 35 -18.60 -14.74 -36.29
N LYS A 36 -17.67 -15.29 -35.50
CA LYS A 36 -17.36 -16.73 -35.49
C LYS A 36 -18.38 -17.57 -34.71
N ALA A 37 -19.22 -16.95 -33.87
CA ALA A 37 -20.22 -17.65 -33.08
C ALA A 37 -21.17 -18.47 -33.96
N THR A 38 -21.47 -19.70 -33.53
CA THR A 38 -22.50 -20.52 -34.18
C THR A 38 -23.84 -20.29 -33.49
N VAL A 39 -24.92 -20.29 -34.27
CA VAL A 39 -26.28 -20.05 -33.77
C VAL A 39 -27.05 -21.35 -33.86
N LYS A 40 -27.50 -21.90 -32.73
CA LYS A 40 -28.27 -23.14 -32.66
C LYS A 40 -29.18 -23.14 -31.42
N ASN A 41 -30.44 -23.57 -31.60
CA ASN A 41 -31.42 -23.74 -30.52
C ASN A 41 -31.63 -22.46 -29.67
N GLY A 42 -31.74 -21.29 -30.31
CA GLY A 42 -31.91 -20.02 -29.60
C GLY A 42 -30.70 -19.54 -28.82
N LYS A 43 -29.51 -20.12 -29.06
CA LYS A 43 -28.27 -19.77 -28.35
C LYS A 43 -27.14 -19.42 -29.31
N LEU A 44 -26.28 -18.49 -28.88
CA LEU A 44 -24.96 -18.25 -29.44
C LEU A 44 -23.97 -19.20 -28.78
N HIS A 45 -23.23 -19.95 -29.58
CA HIS A 45 -22.21 -20.89 -29.12
C HIS A 45 -20.84 -20.37 -29.53
N ILE A 46 -19.99 -20.15 -28.53
CA ILE A 46 -18.61 -19.68 -28.70
C ILE A 46 -17.73 -20.57 -27.85
N SER A 47 -16.82 -21.31 -28.47
CA SER A 47 -15.98 -22.29 -27.79
C SER A 47 -16.81 -23.28 -26.95
N ARG A 48 -16.81 -23.16 -25.61
CA ARG A 48 -17.58 -24.02 -24.68
C ARG A 48 -18.71 -23.26 -23.96
N GLU A 49 -18.99 -22.04 -24.36
CA GLU A 49 -19.97 -21.15 -23.75
C GLU A 49 -21.21 -21.00 -24.62
N GLU A 50 -22.35 -20.81 -23.96
CA GLU A 50 -23.65 -20.65 -24.60
C GLU A 50 -24.38 -19.42 -24.06
N PHE A 51 -24.77 -18.50 -24.94
CA PHE A 51 -25.46 -17.27 -24.58
C PHE A 51 -26.89 -17.24 -25.12
N LYS A 52 -27.86 -16.90 -24.27
CA LYS A 52 -29.29 -16.75 -24.64
C LYS A 52 -29.65 -15.32 -25.08
N VAL A 53 -28.83 -14.34 -24.72
CA VAL A 53 -29.08 -12.91 -24.95
C VAL A 53 -27.85 -12.27 -25.57
N LEU A 54 -28.08 -11.41 -26.57
CA LEU A 54 -27.09 -10.52 -27.14
C LEU A 54 -27.52 -9.08 -26.86
N ILE A 55 -26.70 -8.32 -26.14
CA ILE A 55 -26.95 -6.91 -25.85
C ILE A 55 -25.99 -6.05 -26.68
N ILE A 56 -26.55 -5.15 -27.48
CA ILE A 56 -25.81 -4.19 -28.29
C ILE A 56 -25.91 -2.84 -27.57
N PRO A 57 -24.81 -2.30 -27.01
CA PRO A 57 -24.83 -0.95 -26.41
C PRO A 57 -25.02 0.12 -27.49
N SER A 58 -25.13 1.39 -27.12
CA SER A 58 -25.42 2.55 -28.00
C SER A 58 -24.36 2.71 -29.12
N MET A 59 -24.41 1.85 -30.14
CA MET A 59 -23.39 1.66 -31.16
C MET A 59 -23.86 2.25 -32.48
N LYS A 60 -23.68 3.58 -32.66
CA LYS A 60 -24.00 4.27 -33.93
C LYS A 60 -23.28 3.67 -35.15
N ALA A 61 -22.08 3.12 -34.94
CA ALA A 61 -21.39 2.34 -35.94
C ALA A 61 -21.10 0.92 -35.43
N ILE A 62 -21.56 -0.08 -36.16
CA ILE A 62 -21.38 -1.51 -35.84
C ILE A 62 -20.77 -2.25 -37.05
N ARG A 63 -20.05 -3.36 -36.80
CA ARG A 63 -19.56 -4.21 -37.89
C ARG A 63 -20.74 -4.83 -38.64
N HIS A 64 -20.69 -4.83 -39.97
CA HIS A 64 -21.77 -5.40 -40.78
C HIS A 64 -22.05 -6.87 -40.43
N SER A 65 -21.00 -7.66 -40.20
CA SER A 65 -21.14 -9.07 -39.80
C SER A 65 -21.80 -9.25 -38.43
N SER A 66 -21.53 -8.36 -37.47
CA SER A 66 -22.18 -8.38 -36.16
C SER A 66 -23.69 -8.13 -36.25
N LEU A 67 -24.11 -7.19 -37.11
CA LEU A 67 -25.53 -6.88 -37.32
C LEU A 67 -26.28 -8.04 -38.00
N GLU A 68 -25.68 -8.66 -39.02
CA GLU A 68 -26.21 -9.88 -39.66
C GLU A 68 -26.28 -11.05 -38.68
N LYS A 69 -25.27 -11.20 -37.81
CA LYS A 69 -25.27 -12.23 -36.76
C LYS A 69 -26.40 -12.01 -35.76
N ALA A 70 -26.65 -10.77 -35.33
CA ALA A 70 -27.75 -10.45 -34.43
C ALA A 70 -29.10 -10.82 -35.06
N LEU A 71 -29.31 -10.52 -36.35
CA LEU A 71 -30.53 -10.92 -37.06
C LEU A 71 -30.67 -12.45 -37.13
N LYS A 72 -29.60 -13.16 -37.50
CA LYS A 72 -29.60 -14.63 -37.52
C LYS A 72 -29.91 -15.21 -36.14
N PHE A 73 -29.35 -14.62 -35.08
CA PHE A 73 -29.57 -15.05 -33.70
C PHE A 73 -31.03 -14.91 -33.30
N LYS A 74 -31.64 -13.74 -33.55
CA LYS A 74 -33.08 -13.51 -33.35
C LYS A 74 -33.93 -14.53 -34.10
N GLN A 75 -33.65 -14.76 -35.39
CA GLN A 75 -34.41 -15.70 -36.23
C GLN A 75 -34.38 -17.16 -35.72
N ASN A 76 -33.38 -17.51 -34.92
CA ASN A 76 -33.25 -18.83 -34.30
C ASN A 76 -33.80 -18.88 -32.86
N GLY A 77 -34.51 -17.84 -32.41
CA GLY A 77 -35.14 -17.77 -31.08
C GLY A 77 -34.28 -17.13 -29.99
N GLY A 78 -33.09 -16.62 -30.33
CA GLY A 78 -32.26 -15.84 -29.40
C GLY A 78 -32.86 -14.48 -29.06
N ILE A 79 -32.48 -13.90 -27.92
CA ILE A 79 -32.96 -12.58 -27.51
C ILE A 79 -31.93 -11.51 -27.89
N VAL A 80 -32.35 -10.46 -28.58
CA VAL A 80 -31.49 -9.31 -28.93
C VAL A 80 -32.01 -8.05 -28.25
N ILE A 81 -31.16 -7.33 -27.53
CA ILE A 81 -31.51 -6.07 -26.87
C ILE A 81 -30.56 -4.98 -27.36
N ASN A 82 -31.08 -3.87 -27.87
CA ASN A 82 -30.28 -2.67 -28.14
C ASN A 82 -30.45 -1.68 -26.98
N LEU A 83 -29.36 -1.24 -26.36
CA LEU A 83 -29.38 -0.24 -25.28
C LEU A 83 -28.95 1.12 -25.82
N GLY A 84 -29.89 2.07 -25.89
CA GLY A 84 -29.64 3.41 -26.44
C GLY A 84 -29.83 3.49 -27.95
N ASP A 85 -29.00 4.28 -28.63
CA ASP A 85 -29.15 4.56 -30.06
C ASP A 85 -28.93 3.31 -30.91
N LEU A 86 -29.75 3.15 -31.95
CA LEU A 86 -29.59 2.10 -32.95
C LEU A 86 -28.39 2.39 -33.87
N PRO A 87 -27.76 1.34 -34.44
CA PRO A 87 -26.75 1.54 -35.47
C PRO A 87 -27.25 2.32 -36.69
N GLU A 88 -26.44 3.23 -37.22
CA GLU A 88 -26.72 4.01 -38.43
C GLU A 88 -25.66 3.83 -39.52
N ALA A 89 -24.52 3.22 -39.18
CA ALA A 89 -23.40 3.00 -40.08
C ALA A 89 -22.72 1.63 -39.90
N THR A 90 -22.11 1.13 -40.98
CA THR A 90 -21.18 0.00 -40.95
C THR A 90 -19.93 0.31 -41.76
N GLU A 91 -18.88 -0.51 -41.61
CA GLU A 91 -17.63 -0.39 -42.37
C GLU A 91 -17.77 -0.69 -43.87
N LYS A 92 -18.92 -1.21 -44.33
CA LYS A 92 -19.16 -1.51 -45.75
C LYS A 92 -19.46 -0.27 -46.57
N LYS A 93 -20.26 0.66 -46.05
CA LYS A 93 -20.74 1.85 -46.78
C LYS A 93 -20.84 3.13 -45.93
N GLY A 94 -20.53 3.09 -44.63
CA GLY A 94 -20.66 4.24 -43.74
C GLY A 94 -22.13 4.57 -43.42
N LEU A 95 -22.41 5.86 -43.23
CA LEU A 95 -23.76 6.40 -42.98
C LEU A 95 -24.68 6.20 -44.19
N ASN A 96 -25.99 6.16 -43.94
CA ASN A 96 -27.04 6.03 -44.97
C ASN A 96 -27.02 4.72 -45.78
N ASP A 97 -26.41 3.66 -45.26
CA ASP A 97 -26.52 2.34 -45.89
C ASP A 97 -27.94 1.77 -45.73
N ALA A 98 -28.70 1.71 -46.83
CA ALA A 98 -30.05 1.16 -46.86
C ALA A 98 -30.15 -0.29 -46.32
N ARG A 99 -29.04 -1.05 -46.36
CA ARG A 99 -28.98 -2.40 -45.79
C ARG A 99 -29.06 -2.38 -44.27
N VAL A 100 -28.43 -1.42 -43.60
CA VAL A 100 -28.49 -1.25 -42.14
C VAL A 100 -29.94 -1.06 -41.72
N LYS A 101 -30.65 -0.13 -42.37
CA LYS A 101 -32.08 0.09 -42.14
C LYS A 101 -32.91 -1.18 -42.34
N THR A 102 -32.65 -1.93 -43.40
CA THR A 102 -33.36 -3.18 -43.71
C THR A 102 -33.16 -4.23 -42.62
N VAL A 103 -31.93 -4.40 -42.10
CA VAL A 103 -31.65 -5.37 -41.04
C VAL A 103 -32.27 -4.91 -39.71
N LEU A 104 -32.22 -3.61 -39.39
CA LEU A 104 -32.86 -3.06 -38.20
C LEU A 104 -34.38 -3.19 -38.22
N ASP A 105 -35.01 -2.95 -39.37
CA ASP A 105 -36.45 -3.16 -39.53
C ASP A 105 -36.80 -4.65 -39.31
N LYS A 106 -35.98 -5.58 -39.82
CA LYS A 106 -36.12 -7.02 -39.57
C LYS A 106 -35.86 -7.43 -38.11
N LEU A 107 -34.99 -6.71 -37.40
CA LEU A 107 -34.71 -6.95 -35.98
C LEU A 107 -35.84 -6.43 -35.09
N PHE A 108 -36.24 -5.16 -35.25
CA PHE A 108 -37.04 -4.46 -34.25
C PHE A 108 -38.45 -4.03 -34.71
N LYS A 109 -38.79 -4.10 -36.00
CA LYS A 109 -40.13 -3.71 -36.52
C LYS A 109 -41.02 -4.87 -36.97
N THR A 110 -40.56 -6.11 -36.82
CA THR A 110 -41.38 -7.29 -37.07
C THR A 110 -42.05 -7.75 -35.78
N THR A 111 -43.23 -8.36 -35.88
CA THR A 111 -43.86 -9.07 -34.77
C THR A 111 -42.97 -10.19 -34.22
N GLY A 112 -42.57 -10.09 -32.95
CA GLY A 112 -41.77 -11.10 -32.26
C GLY A 112 -41.40 -10.65 -30.84
N ASN A 113 -41.41 -11.57 -29.87
CA ASN A 113 -41.19 -11.28 -28.45
C ASN A 113 -39.74 -11.56 -28.01
N ASN A 114 -38.76 -11.35 -28.89
CA ASN A 114 -37.34 -11.66 -28.62
C ASN A 114 -36.35 -10.64 -29.21
N ALA A 115 -36.81 -9.43 -29.55
CA ALA A 115 -35.94 -8.33 -29.93
C ALA A 115 -36.47 -7.01 -29.38
N PHE A 116 -35.64 -6.27 -28.65
CA PHE A 116 -36.07 -5.11 -27.87
C PHE A 116 -35.12 -3.93 -28.00
N ILE A 117 -35.67 -2.73 -27.83
CA ILE A 117 -34.89 -1.49 -27.70
C ILE A 117 -35.15 -1.00 -26.28
N ALA A 118 -34.08 -0.84 -25.51
CA ALA A 118 -34.10 -0.35 -24.14
C ALA A 118 -33.49 1.06 -24.08
N ALA A 119 -34.14 1.97 -23.36
CA ALA A 119 -33.63 3.32 -23.12
C ALA A 119 -32.52 3.35 -22.06
N ASP A 120 -32.63 2.47 -21.06
CA ASP A 120 -31.74 2.43 -19.90
C ASP A 120 -31.51 1.00 -19.37
N ASN A 121 -30.67 0.89 -18.34
CA ASN A 121 -30.29 -0.39 -17.75
C ASN A 121 -31.46 -1.10 -17.02
N GLN A 122 -32.43 -0.35 -16.51
CA GLN A 122 -33.57 -0.90 -15.79
C GLN A 122 -34.54 -1.59 -16.74
N GLU A 123 -34.76 -1.01 -17.92
CA GLU A 123 -35.54 -1.66 -18.98
C GLU A 123 -34.88 -2.96 -19.46
N VAL A 124 -33.54 -2.96 -19.63
CA VAL A 124 -32.80 -4.19 -19.96
C VAL A 124 -33.06 -5.27 -18.90
N LEU A 125 -32.94 -4.94 -17.61
CA LEU A 125 -33.22 -5.89 -16.53
C LEU A 125 -34.66 -6.41 -16.55
N HIS A 126 -35.64 -5.52 -16.74
CA HIS A 126 -37.04 -5.91 -16.85
C HIS A 126 -37.30 -6.88 -18.01
N MET A 127 -36.66 -6.64 -19.16
CA MET A 127 -36.74 -7.54 -20.32
C MET A 127 -36.12 -8.90 -20.01
N LEU A 128 -34.97 -8.94 -19.31
CA LEU A 128 -34.35 -10.19 -18.87
C LEU A 128 -35.27 -10.96 -17.91
N ASP A 129 -35.81 -10.29 -16.88
CA ASP A 129 -36.67 -10.92 -15.88
C ASP A 129 -38.00 -11.44 -16.45
N SER A 130 -38.54 -10.78 -17.48
CA SER A 130 -39.81 -11.17 -18.12
C SER A 130 -39.67 -12.35 -19.09
N HIS A 131 -38.45 -12.62 -19.59
CA HIS A 131 -38.21 -13.63 -20.63
C HIS A 131 -37.33 -14.79 -20.16
N LEU A 132 -36.69 -14.67 -19.00
CA LEU A 132 -35.77 -15.67 -18.48
C LEU A 132 -35.98 -15.89 -16.99
N THR A 133 -36.00 -17.16 -16.58
CA THR A 133 -35.72 -17.52 -15.18
C THR A 133 -34.26 -17.19 -14.89
N ARG A 134 -34.06 -16.26 -13.97
CA ARG A 134 -32.74 -15.80 -13.52
C ARG A 134 -31.97 -16.97 -12.90
N ASP A 135 -30.66 -16.96 -13.07
CA ASP A 135 -29.80 -18.03 -12.55
C ASP A 135 -29.60 -17.92 -11.02
N PHE A 136 -29.54 -16.68 -10.54
CA PHE A 136 -29.48 -16.31 -9.13
C PHE A 136 -30.31 -15.04 -8.89
N ARG A 137 -30.99 -14.96 -7.74
CA ARG A 137 -31.68 -13.76 -7.24
C ARG A 137 -31.60 -13.70 -5.71
N ILE A 138 -31.41 -12.50 -5.16
CA ILE A 138 -31.74 -12.23 -3.76
C ILE A 138 -33.26 -12.00 -3.68
N THR A 139 -33.97 -12.78 -2.87
CA THR A 139 -35.45 -12.75 -2.78
C THR A 139 -35.96 -12.00 -1.56
N SER A 140 -35.16 -11.92 -0.49
CA SER A 140 -35.48 -11.08 0.66
C SER A 140 -35.38 -9.60 0.29
N GLN A 141 -36.37 -8.78 0.72
CA GLN A 141 -36.25 -7.33 0.65
C GLN A 141 -35.16 -6.87 1.63
N GLN A 142 -33.98 -6.55 1.11
CA GLN A 142 -32.91 -5.92 1.86
C GLN A 142 -32.58 -4.55 1.27
N ASP A 143 -32.10 -3.66 2.12
CA ASP A 143 -31.72 -2.30 1.77
C ASP A 143 -30.67 -2.30 0.64
N ASN A 144 -30.88 -1.42 -0.33
CA ASN A 144 -30.51 -1.57 -1.75
C ASN A 144 -29.01 -1.39 -2.08
N GLN A 145 -28.08 -1.75 -1.20
CA GLN A 145 -26.64 -1.44 -1.34
C GLN A 145 -25.71 -2.63 -1.54
N GLU A 146 -26.17 -3.87 -1.42
CA GLU A 146 -25.28 -5.03 -1.48
C GLU A 146 -25.18 -5.62 -2.88
N VAL A 147 -23.94 -5.90 -3.31
CA VAL A 147 -23.62 -6.38 -4.66
C VAL A 147 -23.17 -7.83 -4.58
N PRO A 148 -24.01 -8.81 -4.95
CA PRO A 148 -23.62 -10.21 -4.93
C PRO A 148 -22.56 -10.47 -6.01
N TYR A 149 -21.51 -11.21 -5.66
CA TYR A 149 -20.60 -11.79 -6.65
C TYR A 149 -20.97 -13.26 -6.81
N ILE A 150 -21.35 -13.64 -8.03
CA ILE A 150 -21.87 -14.97 -8.33
C ILE A 150 -21.10 -15.55 -9.50
N MET A 151 -20.69 -16.80 -9.36
CA MET A 151 -20.21 -17.62 -10.46
C MET A 151 -20.91 -18.97 -10.41
N HIS A 152 -21.45 -19.40 -11.55
CA HIS A 152 -22.10 -20.70 -11.70
C HIS A 152 -21.32 -21.58 -12.68
N ARG A 153 -21.01 -22.81 -12.28
CA ARG A 153 -20.40 -23.82 -13.15
C ARG A 153 -21.19 -25.11 -13.11
N LYS A 154 -21.22 -25.82 -14.24
CA LYS A 154 -21.73 -27.19 -14.33
C LYS A 154 -20.57 -28.17 -14.44
N ILE A 155 -20.44 -29.08 -13.48
CA ILE A 155 -19.31 -30.01 -13.37
C ILE A 155 -19.85 -31.41 -13.09
N ALA A 156 -19.55 -32.37 -13.97
CA ALA A 156 -19.97 -33.77 -13.82
C ALA A 156 -21.48 -33.96 -13.54
N GLY A 157 -22.33 -33.15 -14.17
CA GLY A 157 -23.79 -33.20 -13.99
C GLY A 157 -24.32 -32.49 -12.74
N LYS A 158 -23.44 -31.85 -11.94
CA LYS A 158 -23.79 -31.04 -10.77
C LYS A 158 -23.68 -29.56 -11.06
N ASP A 159 -24.43 -28.75 -10.31
CA ASP A 159 -24.33 -27.29 -10.35
C ASP A 159 -23.48 -26.81 -9.16
N LEU A 160 -22.42 -26.07 -9.43
CA LEU A 160 -21.55 -25.43 -8.44
C LEU A 160 -21.76 -23.92 -8.51
N TYR A 161 -22.23 -23.34 -7.41
CA TYR A 161 -22.34 -21.89 -7.23
C TYR A 161 -21.28 -21.40 -6.26
N ALA A 162 -20.49 -20.41 -6.68
CA ALA A 162 -19.66 -19.63 -5.78
C ALA A 162 -20.33 -18.27 -5.56
N VAL A 163 -20.68 -17.98 -4.31
CA VAL A 163 -21.37 -16.74 -3.91
C VAL A 163 -20.58 -16.02 -2.84
N TYR A 164 -20.29 -14.76 -3.07
CA TYR A 164 -19.57 -13.88 -2.15
C TYR A 164 -20.30 -12.54 -2.01
N ASN A 165 -20.05 -11.83 -0.90
CA ASN A 165 -20.63 -10.52 -0.60
C ASN A 165 -22.15 -10.54 -0.36
N VAL A 166 -22.69 -11.69 0.07
CA VAL A 166 -24.09 -11.86 0.49
C VAL A 166 -24.12 -12.24 1.98
N PRO A 167 -24.77 -11.45 2.85
CA PRO A 167 -24.81 -11.70 4.28
C PRO A 167 -25.48 -13.01 4.65
N LYS A 168 -25.16 -13.44 5.86
CA LYS A 168 -25.86 -14.52 6.53
C LYS A 168 -27.35 -14.19 6.63
N ASP A 169 -28.17 -15.21 6.54
CA ASP A 169 -29.62 -15.17 6.68
C ASP A 169 -30.40 -14.46 5.56
N THR A 170 -29.70 -13.86 4.59
CA THR A 170 -30.28 -13.37 3.33
C THR A 170 -30.90 -14.54 2.56
N GLU A 171 -32.11 -14.34 2.01
CA GLU A 171 -32.78 -15.38 1.23
C GLU A 171 -32.40 -15.23 -0.25
N CYS A 172 -31.91 -16.32 -0.84
CA CYS A 172 -31.44 -16.35 -2.22
C CYS A 172 -32.04 -17.52 -2.98
N PHE A 173 -32.48 -17.25 -4.21
CA PHE A 173 -32.92 -18.25 -5.19
C PHE A 173 -31.75 -18.64 -6.11
N PHE A 174 -31.62 -19.95 -6.33
CA PHE A 174 -30.68 -20.58 -7.24
C PHE A 174 -31.44 -21.41 -8.27
N ARG A 175 -31.12 -21.27 -9.56
CA ARG A 175 -31.72 -22.06 -10.63
C ARG A 175 -31.08 -23.46 -10.74
N ALA A 176 -31.04 -24.16 -9.62
CA ALA A 176 -30.60 -25.53 -9.46
C ALA A 176 -31.51 -26.27 -8.47
N THR A 177 -31.56 -27.60 -8.59
CA THR A 177 -32.39 -28.48 -7.75
C THR A 177 -31.57 -29.70 -7.33
N GLY A 178 -32.02 -30.35 -6.26
CA GLY A 178 -31.40 -31.57 -5.74
C GLY A 178 -30.84 -31.40 -4.32
N SER A 179 -30.08 -32.36 -3.82
CA SER A 179 -29.41 -32.20 -2.52
C SER A 179 -28.34 -31.12 -2.59
N ILE A 180 -28.07 -30.45 -1.46
CA ILE A 180 -27.17 -29.30 -1.41
C ILE A 180 -26.04 -29.60 -0.43
N GLU A 181 -24.80 -29.47 -0.90
CA GLU A 181 -23.62 -29.47 -0.04
C GLU A 181 -23.02 -28.08 0.01
N LEU A 182 -22.59 -27.66 1.20
CA LEU A 182 -21.73 -26.49 1.38
C LEU A 182 -20.29 -26.97 1.52
N TRP A 183 -19.43 -26.55 0.60
CA TRP A 183 -18.01 -26.88 0.60
C TRP A 183 -17.21 -25.77 1.27
N ASP A 184 -16.29 -26.14 2.16
CA ASP A 184 -15.36 -25.22 2.81
C ASP A 184 -14.04 -25.18 2.02
N PRO A 185 -13.73 -24.07 1.32
CA PRO A 185 -12.51 -23.96 0.52
C PRO A 185 -11.23 -23.94 1.36
N TRP A 186 -11.31 -23.68 2.67
CA TRP A 186 -10.16 -23.58 3.57
C TRP A 186 -9.76 -24.94 4.14
N THR A 187 -10.74 -25.81 4.38
CA THR A 187 -10.50 -27.14 4.96
C THR A 187 -10.62 -28.27 3.94
N GLY A 188 -11.24 -28.02 2.79
CA GLY A 188 -11.54 -29.05 1.78
C GLY A 188 -12.64 -30.01 2.19
N THR A 189 -13.35 -29.73 3.29
CA THR A 189 -14.48 -30.54 3.77
C THR A 189 -15.80 -30.06 3.17
N SER A 190 -16.82 -30.92 3.21
CA SER A 190 -18.18 -30.56 2.82
C SER A 190 -19.19 -31.11 3.83
N HIS A 191 -20.34 -30.44 3.93
CA HIS A 191 -21.48 -30.93 4.70
C HIS A 191 -22.78 -30.62 3.97
N GLU A 192 -23.78 -31.48 4.17
CA GLU A 192 -25.11 -31.28 3.61
C GLU A 192 -25.82 -30.13 4.33
N ILE A 193 -26.55 -29.31 3.57
CA ILE A 193 -27.39 -28.22 4.09
C ILE A 193 -28.81 -28.33 3.54
N SER A 194 -29.75 -27.70 4.24
CA SER A 194 -31.16 -27.69 3.84
C SER A 194 -31.53 -26.46 3.03
N ALA A 195 -32.47 -26.63 2.11
CA ALA A 195 -33.17 -25.53 1.44
C ALA A 195 -34.21 -24.90 2.38
N SER A 196 -34.50 -23.61 2.18
CA SER A 196 -35.69 -22.96 2.77
C SER A 196 -36.97 -23.35 2.00
N SER A 197 -36.88 -23.47 0.67
CA SER A 197 -37.94 -23.97 -0.19
C SER A 197 -37.40 -24.47 -1.54
N VAL A 198 -38.15 -25.32 -2.23
CA VAL A 198 -37.84 -25.82 -3.57
C VAL A 198 -39.10 -25.76 -4.43
N ASN A 199 -38.97 -25.30 -5.68
CA ASN A 199 -40.03 -25.35 -6.67
C ASN A 199 -39.50 -25.89 -8.02
N GLY A 200 -40.34 -25.93 -9.06
CA GLY A 200 -39.94 -26.44 -10.37
C GLY A 200 -38.89 -25.61 -11.11
N GLU A 201 -38.64 -24.37 -10.68
CA GLU A 201 -37.67 -23.46 -11.29
C GLU A 201 -36.32 -23.46 -10.58
N GLY A 202 -36.27 -23.85 -9.30
CA GLY A 202 -35.04 -23.85 -8.52
C GLY A 202 -35.24 -24.00 -7.02
N THR A 203 -34.21 -23.60 -6.28
CA THR A 203 -34.09 -23.79 -4.83
C THR A 203 -33.81 -22.47 -4.14
N CYS A 204 -34.52 -22.17 -3.05
CA CYS A 204 -34.22 -21.06 -2.17
C CYS A 204 -33.39 -21.55 -0.97
N ILE A 205 -32.34 -20.79 -0.65
CA ILE A 205 -31.45 -21.04 0.48
C ILE A 205 -31.37 -19.77 1.31
N ARG A 206 -31.46 -19.94 2.63
CA ARG A 206 -31.06 -18.90 3.58
C ARG A 206 -29.54 -18.99 3.78
N MET A 207 -28.82 -17.95 3.39
CA MET A 207 -27.36 -17.97 3.29
C MET A 207 -26.71 -18.31 4.66
N PRO A 208 -25.91 -19.39 4.76
CA PRO A 208 -25.43 -19.91 6.05
C PRO A 208 -24.18 -19.22 6.61
N LEU A 209 -23.39 -18.51 5.79
CA LEU A 209 -22.14 -17.87 6.18
C LEU A 209 -22.24 -16.34 6.10
N ASN A 210 -21.23 -15.63 6.60
CA ASN A 210 -21.23 -14.16 6.60
C ASN A 210 -20.91 -13.60 5.21
N LYS A 211 -21.09 -12.29 5.06
CA LYS A 211 -20.88 -11.59 3.79
C LYS A 211 -19.47 -11.76 3.20
N GLN A 212 -18.46 -11.84 4.07
CA GLN A 212 -17.06 -12.03 3.70
C GLN A 212 -16.67 -13.51 3.52
N ASP A 213 -17.57 -14.45 3.79
CA ASP A 213 -17.33 -15.86 3.51
C ASP A 213 -17.64 -16.18 2.04
N MET A 214 -16.83 -17.06 1.45
CA MET A 214 -17.15 -17.67 0.16
C MET A 214 -18.11 -18.83 0.39
N HIS A 215 -19.31 -18.72 -0.17
CA HIS A 215 -20.28 -19.81 -0.18
C HIS A 215 -20.06 -20.66 -1.44
N LEU A 216 -19.62 -21.91 -1.26
CA LEU A 216 -19.51 -22.87 -2.36
C LEU A 216 -20.62 -23.92 -2.24
N PHE A 217 -21.73 -23.70 -2.95
CA PHE A 217 -22.85 -24.63 -2.97
C PHE A 217 -22.73 -25.61 -4.12
N VAL A 218 -22.85 -26.90 -3.84
CA VAL A 218 -22.91 -27.96 -4.84
C VAL A 218 -24.27 -28.62 -4.79
N PHE A 219 -25.01 -28.53 -5.91
CA PHE A 219 -26.31 -29.18 -6.09
C PHE A 219 -26.13 -30.49 -6.85
N ASP A 220 -26.65 -31.58 -6.29
CA ASP A 220 -26.71 -32.88 -6.94
C ASP A 220 -28.17 -33.18 -7.34
N PRO A 221 -28.54 -33.00 -8.63
CA PRO A 221 -29.91 -33.17 -9.09
C PRO A 221 -30.40 -34.62 -9.04
N THR A 222 -29.52 -35.60 -8.78
CA THR A 222 -29.90 -37.01 -8.65
C THR A 222 -30.48 -37.36 -7.28
N LYS A 223 -30.33 -36.48 -6.30
CA LYS A 223 -30.80 -36.64 -4.92
C LYS A 223 -31.86 -35.59 -4.60
N LYS A 224 -32.68 -35.83 -3.57
CA LYS A 224 -33.71 -34.87 -3.13
C LYS A 224 -33.11 -33.85 -2.16
N ALA A 225 -33.56 -32.61 -2.26
CA ALA A 225 -33.25 -31.57 -1.28
C ALA A 225 -33.92 -31.89 0.06
N THR A 226 -33.20 -31.67 1.16
CA THR A 226 -33.78 -31.59 2.50
C THR A 226 -34.30 -30.18 2.72
N ILE A 227 -35.51 -30.03 3.27
CA ILE A 227 -36.12 -28.72 3.58
C ILE A 227 -36.22 -28.61 5.10
N SER A 228 -35.58 -27.59 5.67
CA SER A 228 -35.69 -27.28 7.10
C SER A 228 -35.34 -25.82 7.36
N THR A 229 -35.84 -25.29 8.47
CA THR A 229 -35.36 -24.01 8.99
C THR A 229 -33.96 -24.22 9.59
N PRO A 230 -32.93 -23.44 9.21
CA PRO A 230 -31.62 -23.53 9.84
C PRO A 230 -31.75 -23.28 11.36
N ALA A 231 -31.15 -24.14 12.18
CA ALA A 231 -31.12 -23.94 13.61
C ALA A 231 -30.16 -22.79 13.97
N GLU A 232 -30.61 -21.89 14.85
CA GLU A 232 -29.77 -20.78 15.33
C GLU A 232 -28.77 -21.29 16.36
N ARG A 233 -27.48 -21.02 16.13
CA ARG A 233 -26.44 -21.22 17.14
C ARG A 233 -26.63 -20.19 18.25
N LYS A 234 -26.92 -20.65 19.46
CA LYS A 234 -26.99 -19.79 20.64
C LYS A 234 -25.68 -19.87 21.42
N VAL A 235 -25.00 -18.73 21.55
CA VAL A 235 -23.87 -18.58 22.47
C VAL A 235 -24.42 -18.62 23.89
N VAL A 236 -23.90 -19.53 24.71
CA VAL A 236 -24.29 -19.72 26.11
C VAL A 236 -23.25 -19.20 27.09
N GLU A 237 -21.98 -19.13 26.66
CA GLU A 237 -20.88 -18.59 27.46
C GLU A 237 -19.85 -17.92 26.54
N THR A 238 -19.21 -16.87 27.04
CA THR A 238 -18.11 -16.18 26.37
C THR A 238 -16.98 -15.94 27.36
N VAL A 239 -15.81 -16.49 27.06
CA VAL A 239 -14.57 -16.26 27.81
C VAL A 239 -13.72 -15.27 27.02
N VAL A 240 -13.53 -14.05 27.53
CA VAL A 240 -12.71 -13.02 26.88
C VAL A 240 -11.23 -13.21 27.22
N LEU A 241 -10.34 -13.03 26.26
CA LEU A 241 -8.89 -13.20 26.41
C LEU A 241 -8.18 -11.82 26.49
N ASP A 242 -8.41 -11.06 27.55
CA ASP A 242 -7.96 -9.67 27.75
C ASP A 242 -6.60 -9.49 28.48
N GLY A 243 -5.94 -8.35 28.31
CA GLY A 243 -4.61 -8.10 28.86
C GLY A 243 -3.48 -8.63 27.98
N GLU A 244 -2.30 -8.84 28.57
CA GLU A 244 -1.09 -9.14 27.82
C GLU A 244 -1.04 -10.56 27.27
N TRP A 245 -0.41 -10.70 26.12
CA TRP A 245 -0.09 -11.94 25.43
C TRP A 245 1.42 -12.09 25.34
N SER A 246 1.90 -13.33 25.43
CA SER A 246 3.26 -13.64 24.96
C SER A 246 3.32 -13.32 23.47
N PHE A 247 4.36 -12.63 23.04
CA PHE A 247 4.50 -12.11 21.68
C PHE A 247 5.89 -12.43 21.11
N GLU A 248 5.94 -12.96 19.91
CA GLU A 248 7.20 -13.30 19.24
C GLU A 248 7.11 -12.92 17.76
N LEU A 249 8.03 -12.07 17.29
CA LEU A 249 8.11 -11.72 15.87
C LEU A 249 8.58 -12.93 15.05
N LYS A 250 7.95 -13.14 13.89
CA LYS A 250 8.25 -14.20 12.92
C LYS A 250 8.48 -13.59 11.52
N PRO A 251 9.70 -13.07 11.27
CA PRO A 251 10.06 -12.51 9.97
C PRO A 251 9.74 -13.48 8.83
N SER A 252 9.08 -12.99 7.77
CA SER A 252 8.70 -13.80 6.61
C SER A 252 9.14 -13.20 5.26
N LEU A 253 9.72 -12.00 5.27
CA LEU A 253 10.24 -11.34 4.07
C LEU A 253 11.73 -11.64 3.92
N ASN A 254 12.11 -12.40 2.89
CA ASN A 254 13.52 -12.71 2.57
C ASN A 254 14.07 -11.68 1.57
N ASN A 255 15.20 -11.05 1.87
CA ASN A 255 15.83 -10.06 0.98
C ASN A 255 16.96 -10.64 0.08
N GLU A 256 17.02 -11.97 -0.11
CA GLU A 256 18.08 -12.66 -0.86
C GLU A 256 18.29 -12.12 -2.28
N PHE A 257 17.23 -11.65 -2.92
CA PHE A 257 17.27 -11.08 -4.28
C PHE A 257 17.21 -9.54 -4.30
N GLY A 258 17.20 -8.88 -3.14
CA GLY A 258 17.11 -7.42 -3.04
C GLY A 258 15.74 -6.85 -3.39
N ASP A 259 14.69 -7.67 -3.30
CA ASP A 259 13.30 -7.29 -3.59
C ASP A 259 12.77 -6.20 -2.64
N PHE A 260 13.32 -6.12 -1.43
CA PHE A 260 12.88 -5.19 -0.40
C PHE A 260 13.86 -4.04 -0.23
N HIS A 261 15.16 -4.31 -0.10
CA HIS A 261 16.19 -3.28 -0.10
C HIS A 261 17.48 -3.77 -0.74
N TRP A 262 18.29 -2.81 -1.20
CA TRP A 262 19.66 -3.05 -1.64
C TRP A 262 20.67 -2.68 -0.56
N PRO A 263 21.84 -3.36 -0.48
CA PRO A 263 22.18 -4.56 -1.24
C PRO A 263 21.30 -5.75 -0.85
N ALA A 264 21.21 -6.74 -1.75
CA ALA A 264 20.57 -8.01 -1.46
C ALA A 264 21.31 -8.76 -0.34
N THR A 265 20.56 -9.43 0.53
CA THR A 265 21.10 -10.13 1.71
C THR A 265 20.27 -11.38 1.99
N PRO A 266 20.83 -12.52 2.42
CA PRO A 266 20.06 -13.73 2.75
C PRO A 266 19.26 -13.61 4.07
N GLU A 267 18.99 -12.38 4.51
CA GLU A 267 18.35 -12.07 5.78
C GLU A 267 16.82 -12.07 5.65
N MET A 268 16.16 -12.59 6.69
CA MET A 268 14.74 -12.38 6.93
C MET A 268 14.52 -11.04 7.64
N LEU A 269 13.77 -10.14 7.03
CA LEU A 269 13.57 -8.78 7.54
C LEU A 269 12.75 -8.78 8.84
N GLY A 270 13.41 -8.43 9.93
CA GLY A 270 12.81 -8.26 11.25
C GLY A 270 12.24 -6.87 11.50
N ALA A 271 12.23 -6.47 12.77
CA ALA A 271 11.81 -5.14 13.18
C ALA A 271 12.94 -4.12 12.95
N TYR A 272 12.61 -3.02 12.28
CA TYR A 272 13.56 -1.96 11.92
C TYR A 272 12.97 -0.60 12.27
N ILE A 273 13.83 0.33 12.70
CA ILE A 273 13.48 1.73 12.89
C ILE A 273 14.13 2.54 11.78
N TYR A 274 13.32 3.31 11.06
CA TYR A 274 13.77 4.18 9.97
C TYR A 274 13.71 5.66 10.33
N LYS A 275 13.00 5.99 11.40
CA LYS A 275 12.73 7.35 11.85
C LYS A 275 12.74 7.40 13.37
N ALA A 276 13.17 8.52 13.93
CA ALA A 276 13.10 8.77 15.36
C ALA A 276 12.67 10.22 15.62
N ARG A 277 12.14 10.48 16.82
CA ARG A 277 12.05 11.84 17.33
C ARG A 277 13.48 12.36 17.54
N TYR A 278 13.71 13.60 17.13
CA TYR A 278 15.02 14.23 17.06
C TYR A 278 15.00 15.62 17.67
N ASN A 279 16.06 15.92 18.43
CA ASN A 279 16.41 17.25 18.89
C ASN A 279 17.92 17.48 18.73
N GLN A 280 18.30 18.73 18.48
CA GLN A 280 19.70 19.14 18.42
C GLN A 280 20.06 19.97 19.66
N SER A 281 21.17 19.63 20.30
CA SER A 281 21.70 20.40 21.43
C SER A 281 23.12 20.89 21.16
N PHE A 282 23.50 22.03 21.77
CA PHE A 282 24.86 22.57 21.72
C PHE A 282 25.71 22.17 22.93
N THR A 283 25.12 21.47 23.90
CA THR A 283 25.79 20.97 25.10
C THR A 283 25.29 19.56 25.40
N PRO A 284 26.11 18.67 25.97
CA PRO A 284 25.63 17.39 26.44
C PRO A 284 24.68 17.62 27.63
N THR A 285 23.38 17.48 27.39
CA THR A 285 22.34 17.55 28.42
C THR A 285 21.92 16.14 28.84
N ASP A 286 21.48 16.01 30.09
CA ASP A 286 20.93 14.79 30.66
C ASP A 286 19.46 15.02 31.09
N GLY A 287 18.73 13.94 31.34
CA GLY A 287 17.33 13.89 31.75
C GLY A 287 16.41 13.39 30.64
N TRP A 288 16.72 13.75 29.38
CA TRP A 288 15.93 13.40 28.20
C TRP A 288 15.99 11.93 27.81
N GLN A 289 16.91 11.14 28.34
CA GLN A 289 17.04 9.69 28.17
C GLN A 289 16.07 8.88 29.03
N SER A 290 15.39 9.53 30.00
CA SER A 290 14.37 8.88 30.83
C SER A 290 13.16 8.43 29.99
N PRO A 291 12.55 7.26 30.28
CA PRO A 291 11.28 6.87 29.67
C PRO A 291 10.14 7.87 29.89
N SER A 292 10.19 8.61 31.00
CA SER A 292 9.17 9.59 31.38
C SER A 292 9.38 10.98 30.77
N PHE A 293 10.44 11.18 29.98
CA PHE A 293 10.68 12.46 29.34
C PHE A 293 9.67 12.70 28.22
N ASP A 294 9.07 13.90 28.21
CA ASP A 294 8.17 14.35 27.16
C ASP A 294 8.98 14.91 25.99
N ASP A 295 8.96 14.18 24.88
CA ASP A 295 9.58 14.52 23.60
C ASP A 295 8.54 14.80 22.52
N SER A 296 7.30 15.13 22.90
CA SER A 296 6.21 15.37 21.95
C SER A 296 6.41 16.60 21.05
N ASP A 297 7.26 17.55 21.45
CA ASP A 297 7.66 18.72 20.69
C ASP A 297 8.87 18.49 19.77
N TRP A 298 9.52 17.32 19.86
CA TRP A 298 10.66 16.98 19.01
C TRP A 298 10.23 16.65 17.59
N THR A 299 11.13 16.89 16.63
CA THR A 299 10.83 16.69 15.21
C THR A 299 11.03 15.22 14.84
N ALA A 300 10.17 14.64 14.00
CA ALA A 300 10.42 13.32 13.46
C ALA A 300 11.42 13.43 12.29
N GLN A 301 12.55 12.72 12.37
CA GLN A 301 13.54 12.67 11.30
C GLN A 301 13.74 11.25 10.78
N THR A 302 13.80 11.13 9.45
CA THR A 302 14.14 9.89 8.76
C THR A 302 15.65 9.74 8.68
N PHE A 303 16.18 8.57 9.04
CA PHE A 303 17.62 8.30 8.97
C PHE A 303 18.15 8.43 7.54
N THR A 304 19.44 8.75 7.40
CA THR A 304 20.14 9.16 6.17
C THR A 304 19.80 10.54 5.61
N PHE A 305 18.67 11.14 5.98
CA PHE A 305 18.29 12.50 5.56
C PHE A 305 18.82 13.52 6.54
N GLY A 306 19.45 14.58 6.02
CA GLY A 306 19.99 15.63 6.86
C GLY A 306 19.95 16.98 6.15
N SER A 307 19.79 18.03 6.94
CA SER A 307 19.81 19.42 6.52
C SER A 307 21.19 19.80 6.01
N ARG A 308 21.32 19.94 4.68
CA ARG A 308 22.58 20.34 4.03
C ARG A 308 22.50 21.71 3.36
N PHE A 309 21.30 22.24 3.16
CA PHE A 309 21.08 23.63 2.80
C PHE A 309 19.96 24.22 3.64
N MET A 310 19.90 25.54 3.69
CA MET A 310 18.67 26.28 3.98
C MET A 310 18.14 26.80 2.65
N LEU A 311 16.87 26.55 2.32
CA LEU A 311 16.19 27.06 1.14
C LEU A 311 15.27 28.20 1.57
N LEU A 312 15.45 29.37 0.96
CA LEU A 312 14.49 30.46 1.07
C LEU A 312 13.25 30.11 0.24
N GLU A 313 12.06 30.31 0.80
CA GLU A 313 10.80 30.23 0.03
C GLU A 313 10.90 31.04 -1.27
N ALA A 314 10.19 30.62 -2.33
CA ALA A 314 10.23 31.29 -3.62
C ALA A 314 9.93 32.79 -3.48
N THR A 315 10.84 33.64 -3.97
CA THR A 315 10.75 35.10 -3.82
C THR A 315 10.58 35.82 -5.17
N PRO A 316 10.10 37.08 -5.17
CA PRO A 316 10.35 37.99 -6.27
C PRO A 316 11.86 38.23 -6.42
N ASP A 317 12.26 39.04 -7.40
CA ASP A 317 13.65 39.47 -7.48
C ASP A 317 13.99 40.36 -6.27
N LEU A 318 15.05 40.00 -5.54
CA LEU A 318 15.46 40.66 -4.29
C LEU A 318 16.89 41.16 -4.44
N SER A 319 17.21 42.31 -3.85
CA SER A 319 18.58 42.83 -3.90
C SER A 319 19.55 41.94 -3.13
N GLU A 320 20.79 41.84 -3.62
CA GLU A 320 21.86 41.09 -2.93
C GLU A 320 22.02 41.61 -1.48
N GLU A 321 22.00 42.92 -1.26
CA GLU A 321 22.08 43.52 0.09
C GLU A 321 21.00 43.01 1.05
N LEU A 322 19.77 42.85 0.57
CA LEU A 322 18.66 42.36 1.40
C LEU A 322 18.83 40.88 1.74
N ILE A 323 19.31 40.07 0.79
CA ILE A 323 19.59 38.64 1.03
C ILE A 323 20.73 38.47 2.03
N PHE A 324 21.86 39.15 1.81
CA PHE A 324 23.07 38.99 2.64
C PHE A 324 22.90 39.54 4.07
N SER A 325 22.06 40.55 4.27
CA SER A 325 21.70 41.03 5.61
C SER A 325 20.75 40.10 6.38
N ASN A 326 20.15 39.11 5.71
CA ASN A 326 19.14 38.21 6.27
C ASN A 326 19.45 36.72 6.04
N LEU A 327 20.74 36.36 5.93
CA LEU A 327 21.15 34.96 5.84
C LEU A 327 20.80 34.17 7.11
N PRO A 328 20.66 32.83 7.01
CA PRO A 328 20.48 31.96 8.16
C PRO A 328 21.55 32.19 9.24
N GLY A 329 21.13 32.25 10.50
CA GLY A 329 21.96 32.64 11.64
C GLY A 329 21.85 34.13 12.02
N THR A 330 21.44 34.99 11.08
CA THR A 330 21.13 36.41 11.33
C THR A 330 19.62 36.67 11.40
N SER A 331 18.84 36.04 10.51
CA SER A 331 17.38 36.15 10.45
C SER A 331 16.72 34.81 10.15
N THR A 332 15.43 34.66 10.47
CA THR A 332 14.61 33.50 10.09
C THR A 332 14.07 33.58 8.66
N GLY A 333 14.17 34.75 8.03
CA GLY A 333 13.64 35.00 6.70
C GLY A 333 13.99 36.39 6.18
N VAL A 334 13.47 36.71 5.00
CA VAL A 334 13.63 37.99 4.32
C VAL A 334 12.27 38.67 4.22
N VAL A 335 12.17 39.94 4.61
CA VAL A 335 10.94 40.72 4.45
C VAL A 335 11.05 41.60 3.22
N ALA A 336 10.15 41.40 2.25
CA ALA A 336 10.03 42.23 1.05
C ALA A 336 8.55 42.42 0.69
N ASP A 337 8.17 43.62 0.28
CA ASP A 337 6.79 43.97 -0.10
C ASP A 337 5.73 43.58 0.94
N ASN A 338 6.03 43.83 2.23
CA ASN A 338 5.20 43.45 3.39
C ASN A 338 4.91 41.94 3.53
N LYS A 339 5.69 41.08 2.86
CA LYS A 339 5.65 39.64 3.00
C LYS A 339 6.98 39.12 3.54
N GLU A 340 6.91 38.24 4.54
CA GLU A 340 8.05 37.47 5.02
C GLU A 340 8.21 36.20 4.19
N TYR A 341 9.42 35.96 3.69
CA TYR A 341 9.85 34.74 3.01
C TYR A 341 10.79 33.99 3.93
N ARG A 342 10.46 32.76 4.33
CA ARG A 342 11.20 32.06 5.39
C ARG A 342 12.28 31.14 4.86
N TRP A 343 13.40 31.09 5.57
CA TRP A 343 14.41 30.04 5.38
C TRP A 343 13.90 28.73 5.98
N LYS A 344 13.96 27.66 5.19
CA LYS A 344 13.57 26.31 5.62
C LYS A 344 14.74 25.35 5.46
N PRO A 345 14.94 24.42 6.40
CA PRO A 345 15.92 23.36 6.20
C PRO A 345 15.59 22.56 4.93
N TYR A 346 16.61 22.32 4.12
CA TYR A 346 16.53 21.55 2.88
C TYR A 346 17.33 20.27 3.05
N GLU A 347 16.60 19.17 3.21
CA GLU A 347 17.16 17.86 3.55
C GLU A 347 17.19 16.95 2.34
N TYR A 348 18.29 16.19 2.22
CA TYR A 348 18.37 15.10 1.26
C TYR A 348 19.19 13.96 1.84
N SER A 349 19.20 12.82 1.15
CA SER A 349 19.96 11.64 1.46
C SER A 349 20.78 11.26 0.22
N TRP A 350 22.07 10.96 0.41
CA TRP A 350 22.86 10.39 -0.69
C TRP A 350 22.37 9.00 -1.09
N ARG A 351 21.70 8.30 -0.17
CA ARG A 351 21.06 7.02 -0.45
C ARG A 351 19.72 7.20 -1.15
N TRP A 352 18.87 8.13 -0.71
CA TRP A 352 17.46 8.16 -1.13
C TRP A 352 17.00 9.42 -1.89
N GLY A 353 17.90 10.37 -2.17
CA GLY A 353 17.56 11.62 -2.83
C GLY A 353 16.83 12.58 -1.89
N VAL A 354 15.82 13.30 -2.39
CA VAL A 354 15.02 14.26 -1.61
C VAL A 354 13.80 13.55 -1.02
N GLU A 355 13.55 13.69 0.28
CA GLU A 355 12.45 12.98 0.92
C GLU A 355 11.11 13.43 0.35
N ASN A 356 10.23 12.47 0.05
CA ASN A 356 8.91 12.68 -0.55
C ASN A 356 8.91 13.28 -1.97
N ASP A 357 10.07 13.42 -2.61
CA ASP A 357 10.19 13.87 -3.99
C ASP A 357 10.95 12.82 -4.82
N TYR A 358 10.18 11.87 -5.35
CA TYR A 358 10.69 10.68 -6.02
C TYR A 358 11.10 10.92 -7.49
N GLY A 359 10.89 12.13 -8.03
CA GLY A 359 11.23 12.51 -9.40
C GLY A 359 10.18 12.12 -10.46
N HIS A 360 10.59 12.05 -11.73
CA HIS A 360 9.74 11.88 -12.93
C HIS A 360 9.00 10.51 -12.99
N GLN A 361 9.16 9.61 -12.03
CA GLN A 361 8.88 8.19 -12.23
C GLN A 361 7.41 7.73 -12.04
N GLY A 362 6.45 8.68 -11.97
CA GLY A 362 5.01 8.40 -12.06
C GLY A 362 4.51 7.36 -11.05
N TRP A 363 3.37 6.71 -11.34
CA TRP A 363 2.63 5.81 -10.45
C TRP A 363 3.41 4.61 -9.86
N HIS A 364 4.60 4.22 -10.33
CA HIS A 364 5.22 2.91 -10.00
C HIS A 364 6.51 2.95 -9.14
N GLY A 365 6.76 4.03 -8.42
CA GLY A 365 7.91 4.13 -7.48
C GLY A 365 9.26 4.38 -8.18
N LEU A 366 10.38 4.05 -7.52
CA LEU A 366 11.74 4.40 -7.96
C LEU A 366 12.24 3.67 -9.22
N LYS A 367 11.62 2.55 -9.62
CA LYS A 367 12.10 1.68 -10.72
C LYS A 367 13.61 1.39 -10.68
N ALA A 368 14.11 1.10 -9.48
CA ALA A 368 15.52 0.88 -9.23
C ALA A 368 16.44 2.04 -9.68
N THR A 369 16.05 3.30 -9.49
CA THR A 369 16.92 4.45 -9.78
C THR A 369 16.72 5.55 -8.73
N VAL A 370 17.83 6.12 -8.26
CA VAL A 370 17.84 7.38 -7.50
C VAL A 370 18.59 8.43 -8.32
N HIS A 371 17.92 9.54 -8.57
CA HIS A 371 18.40 10.64 -9.41
C HIS A 371 19.47 11.47 -8.68
N ASP A 372 20.49 11.92 -9.42
CA ASP A 372 21.56 12.76 -8.90
C ASP A 372 21.09 14.19 -8.61
N GLU A 373 20.01 14.63 -9.26
CA GLU A 373 19.42 15.96 -9.10
C GLU A 373 18.73 16.10 -7.73
N PHE A 374 19.52 16.30 -6.68
CA PHE A 374 19.05 16.48 -5.31
C PHE A 374 18.64 17.93 -4.97
N ILE A 375 18.90 18.90 -5.84
CA ILE A 375 18.36 20.27 -5.72
C ILE A 375 17.11 20.34 -6.59
N ARG A 376 15.97 20.57 -5.97
CA ARG A 376 14.65 20.51 -6.62
C ARG A 376 13.81 21.71 -6.21
N LEU A 377 13.57 22.58 -7.18
CA LEU A 377 12.96 23.90 -7.02
C LEU A 377 11.61 23.95 -7.74
N GLY A 378 10.69 24.77 -7.24
CA GLY A 378 9.29 24.85 -7.69
C GLY A 378 8.36 23.88 -6.96
N GLU A 379 7.14 23.74 -7.48
CA GLU A 379 6.14 22.82 -6.96
C GLU A 379 6.20 21.48 -7.72
N LEU A 380 6.02 20.36 -7.01
CA LEU A 380 5.88 19.05 -7.64
C LEU A 380 4.40 18.80 -7.96
N LYS A 381 4.02 18.75 -9.24
CA LYS A 381 2.65 18.43 -9.69
C LYS A 381 2.57 17.12 -10.43
N GLN A 382 1.46 16.41 -10.21
CA GLN A 382 1.09 15.24 -10.96
C GLN A 382 0.29 15.65 -12.21
N GLU A 383 0.81 15.33 -13.39
CA GLU A 383 0.17 15.58 -14.68
C GLU A 383 -0.02 14.25 -15.42
N PHE A 384 -1.27 13.79 -15.53
CA PHE A 384 -1.66 12.52 -16.15
C PHE A 384 -0.92 11.29 -15.60
N ARG A 385 0.21 10.92 -16.20
CA ARG A 385 1.02 9.73 -15.86
C ARG A 385 2.41 10.07 -15.30
N GLU A 386 2.74 11.36 -15.19
CA GLU A 386 4.07 11.84 -14.81
C GLU A 386 3.97 12.84 -13.66
N THR A 387 5.07 12.98 -12.92
CA THR A 387 5.26 14.01 -11.91
C THR A 387 6.30 14.99 -12.43
N LYS A 388 5.99 16.29 -12.44
CA LYS A 388 6.85 17.34 -12.98
C LYS A 388 7.03 18.47 -11.97
N ARG A 389 8.19 19.12 -12.05
CA ARG A 389 8.41 20.40 -11.39
C ARG A 389 7.77 21.49 -12.24
N VAL A 390 6.91 22.28 -11.62
CA VAL A 390 6.25 23.44 -12.20
C VAL A 390 6.59 24.68 -11.38
N GLU A 391 6.22 25.84 -11.90
CA GLU A 391 6.36 27.11 -11.21
C GLU A 391 5.66 27.10 -9.83
N ASP A 392 6.25 27.77 -8.86
CA ASP A 392 5.65 27.92 -7.53
C ASP A 392 4.28 28.63 -7.64
N PRO A 393 3.25 28.20 -6.88
CA PRO A 393 1.91 28.81 -6.90
C PRO A 393 1.89 30.33 -6.69
N SER A 394 2.90 30.87 -6.02
CA SER A 394 3.02 32.32 -5.83
C SER A 394 3.38 33.10 -7.10
N GLY A 395 3.82 32.42 -8.17
CA GLY A 395 4.37 33.04 -9.38
C GLY A 395 5.82 33.53 -9.23
N ASN A 396 6.43 33.26 -8.07
CA ASN A 396 7.82 33.59 -7.80
C ASN A 396 8.77 32.58 -8.43
N LYS A 397 9.90 33.06 -8.94
CA LYS A 397 10.88 32.25 -9.68
C LYS A 397 12.27 32.23 -9.06
N ASN A 398 12.54 33.08 -8.06
CA ASN A 398 13.84 33.15 -7.43
C ASN A 398 13.92 32.21 -6.22
N TYR A 399 14.99 31.44 -6.17
CA TYR A 399 15.31 30.51 -5.09
C TYR A 399 16.74 30.75 -4.63
N TYR A 400 16.92 30.83 -3.31
CA TYR A 400 18.22 30.99 -2.68
C TYR A 400 18.50 29.80 -1.78
N LEU A 401 19.65 29.16 -1.99
CA LEU A 401 20.16 28.08 -1.15
C LEU A 401 21.38 28.57 -0.41
N TYR A 402 21.33 28.52 0.92
CA TYR A 402 22.45 28.85 1.81
C TYR A 402 23.04 27.57 2.40
N SER A 403 24.36 27.46 2.41
CA SER A 403 25.09 26.41 3.13
C SER A 403 26.51 26.89 3.43
N ASN A 404 27.23 26.12 4.23
CA ASN A 404 28.67 26.20 4.37
C ASN A 404 29.32 24.91 3.84
N VAL A 405 30.56 25.01 3.35
CA VAL A 405 31.40 23.85 3.04
C VAL A 405 32.70 23.91 3.83
N LEU A 406 33.17 22.75 4.28
CA LEU A 406 34.42 22.64 5.03
C LEU A 406 35.57 22.29 4.08
N ALA A 407 36.41 23.27 3.76
CA ALA A 407 37.61 23.03 2.95
C ALA A 407 38.77 22.57 3.85
N PRO A 408 39.45 21.46 3.53
CA PRO A 408 40.54 20.93 4.36
C PRO A 408 41.80 21.80 4.32
N GLU A 409 41.96 22.62 3.30
CA GLU A 409 43.09 23.55 3.12
C GLU A 409 42.69 24.72 2.21
N THR A 410 43.39 25.84 2.33
CA THR A 410 43.22 26.98 1.43
C THR A 410 43.66 26.59 0.02
N GLY A 411 42.85 26.86 -0.99
CA GLY A 411 43.20 26.53 -2.37
C GLY A 411 42.10 26.77 -3.39
N MET A 412 42.33 26.26 -4.60
CA MET A 412 41.36 26.29 -5.69
C MET A 412 40.53 25.01 -5.71
N TYR A 413 39.23 25.19 -5.85
CA TYR A 413 38.22 24.15 -5.86
C TYR A 413 37.37 24.27 -7.13
N GLN A 414 36.78 23.18 -7.56
CA GLN A 414 35.91 23.13 -8.73
C GLN A 414 34.46 22.96 -8.27
N LEU A 415 33.60 23.85 -8.76
CA LEU A 415 32.15 23.75 -8.63
C LEU A 415 31.61 22.96 -9.82
N SER A 416 31.10 21.76 -9.57
CA SER A 416 30.40 20.96 -10.59
C SER A 416 28.89 21.15 -10.44
N LEU A 417 28.20 21.34 -11.56
CA LEU A 417 26.78 21.71 -11.60
C LEU A 417 26.02 20.82 -12.58
N GLY A 418 24.78 20.47 -12.22
CA GLY A 418 23.82 19.81 -13.11
C GLY A 418 23.37 20.69 -14.28
N GLU A 419 22.40 20.23 -15.07
CA GLU A 419 21.98 20.92 -16.30
C GLU A 419 21.46 22.34 -16.03
N LEU A 420 20.55 22.50 -15.06
CA LEU A 420 20.11 23.81 -14.61
C LEU A 420 21.22 24.49 -13.78
N LYS A 421 21.76 25.59 -14.31
CA LYS A 421 22.83 26.38 -13.69
C LYS A 421 22.24 27.50 -12.81
N PRO A 422 22.90 27.85 -11.68
CA PRO A 422 22.52 29.02 -10.90
C PRO A 422 22.79 30.30 -11.69
N ALA A 423 21.91 31.29 -11.54
CA ALA A 423 22.07 32.64 -12.08
C ALA A 423 23.20 33.40 -11.38
N ALA A 424 23.45 33.10 -10.11
CA ALA A 424 24.59 33.59 -9.36
C ALA A 424 25.08 32.60 -8.31
N VAL A 425 26.39 32.59 -8.08
CA VAL A 425 27.05 31.85 -7.01
C VAL A 425 27.87 32.82 -6.20
N TYR A 426 27.76 32.73 -4.88
CA TYR A 426 28.52 33.55 -3.95
C TYR A 426 29.30 32.66 -3.00
N ILE A 427 30.57 33.02 -2.80
CA ILE A 427 31.46 32.37 -1.84
C ILE A 427 31.93 33.44 -0.87
N ASN A 428 31.68 33.25 0.43
CA ASN A 428 32.05 34.20 1.49
C ASN A 428 31.60 35.64 1.16
N GLY A 429 30.32 35.80 0.78
CA GLY A 429 29.73 37.08 0.37
C GLY A 429 30.19 37.67 -0.97
N LYS A 430 31.08 36.98 -1.72
CA LYS A 430 31.59 37.47 -3.02
C LYS A 430 31.02 36.70 -4.19
N ARG A 431 30.43 37.43 -5.16
CA ARG A 431 29.92 36.83 -6.40
C ARG A 431 31.04 36.29 -7.27
N ILE A 432 30.90 35.04 -7.72
CA ILE A 432 31.84 34.39 -8.64
C ILE A 432 31.46 34.71 -10.08
N LYS A 433 32.38 35.32 -10.83
CA LYS A 433 32.14 35.76 -12.22
C LYS A 433 32.40 34.67 -13.26
N ASP A 434 33.40 33.84 -13.03
CA ASP A 434 33.79 32.76 -13.94
C ASP A 434 33.89 31.45 -13.16
N LEU A 435 32.86 30.61 -13.29
CA LEU A 435 32.80 29.30 -12.64
C LEU A 435 33.75 28.28 -13.30
N SER A 436 34.23 28.53 -14.52
CA SER A 436 35.13 27.62 -15.23
C SER A 436 36.57 27.67 -14.70
N ALA A 437 36.98 28.82 -14.14
CA ALA A 437 38.29 29.02 -13.54
C ALA A 437 38.45 28.38 -12.14
N GLY A 438 37.36 27.87 -11.55
CA GLY A 438 37.31 27.37 -10.18
C GLY A 438 37.00 28.47 -9.14
N ILE A 439 36.80 28.05 -7.89
CA ILE A 439 36.49 28.91 -6.75
C ILE A 439 37.60 28.82 -5.71
N ALA A 440 38.02 29.96 -5.16
CA ALA A 440 38.98 30.00 -4.06
C ALA A 440 38.27 29.79 -2.72
N LEU A 441 38.69 28.79 -1.96
CA LEU A 441 38.21 28.54 -0.59
C LEU A 441 39.34 28.72 0.41
N ASN A 442 39.03 29.24 1.58
CA ASN A 442 39.95 29.27 2.73
C ASN A 442 39.90 27.93 3.46
N GLU A 443 40.98 27.54 4.13
CA GLU A 443 40.94 26.43 5.09
C GLU A 443 39.84 26.67 6.14
N GLY A 444 39.00 25.66 6.38
CA GLY A 444 37.86 25.75 7.28
C GLY A 444 36.51 26.01 6.57
N PRO A 445 35.48 26.45 7.32
CA PRO A 445 34.15 26.74 6.77
C PRO A 445 34.19 27.90 5.77
N ASN A 446 33.50 27.72 4.64
CA ASN A 446 33.26 28.76 3.65
C ASN A 446 31.76 28.85 3.37
N GLU A 447 31.20 30.05 3.43
CA GLU A 447 29.81 30.32 3.11
C GLU A 447 29.58 30.17 1.61
N VAL A 448 28.48 29.51 1.24
CA VAL A 448 28.03 29.30 -0.13
C VAL A 448 26.58 29.71 -0.25
N VAL A 449 26.29 30.64 -1.17
CA VAL A 449 24.93 30.99 -1.57
C VAL A 449 24.76 30.71 -3.06
N LEU A 450 23.75 29.90 -3.40
CA LEU A 450 23.35 29.62 -4.78
C LEU A 450 22.02 30.33 -5.06
N HIS A 451 21.96 31.13 -6.12
CA HIS A 451 20.74 31.78 -6.59
C HIS A 451 20.32 31.18 -7.93
N TYR A 452 19.09 30.70 -7.98
CA TYR A 452 18.42 30.26 -9.20
C TYR A 452 17.24 31.20 -9.49
N ASP A 453 17.14 31.69 -10.72
CA ASP A 453 16.08 32.60 -11.20
C ASP A 453 14.93 31.86 -11.89
N THR A 454 14.91 30.53 -11.79
CA THR A 454 13.86 29.66 -12.29
C THR A 454 13.74 28.39 -11.44
N PHE A 455 12.63 27.67 -11.61
CA PHE A 455 12.40 26.35 -11.01
C PHE A 455 12.99 25.23 -11.87
N GLY A 456 13.13 24.03 -11.30
CA GLY A 456 13.65 22.86 -11.99
C GLY A 456 14.40 21.91 -11.06
N ILE A 457 15.16 20.99 -11.66
CA ILE A 457 15.96 20.00 -10.94
C ILE A 457 17.44 20.14 -11.33
N THR A 458 18.34 20.01 -10.38
CA THR A 458 19.80 20.09 -10.59
C THR A 458 20.55 19.49 -9.41
N TRP A 459 21.87 19.59 -9.44
CA TRP A 459 22.76 19.23 -8.35
C TRP A 459 23.97 20.17 -8.35
N CYS A 460 24.64 20.27 -7.21
CA CYS A 460 25.83 21.10 -7.04
C CYS A 460 26.80 20.40 -6.09
N VAL A 461 28.03 20.12 -6.53
CA VAL A 461 29.06 19.51 -5.69
C VAL A 461 30.38 20.25 -5.85
N ILE A 462 31.19 20.30 -4.78
CA ILE A 462 32.47 20.99 -4.76
C ILE A 462 33.58 19.98 -4.50
N ARG A 463 34.63 20.02 -5.32
CA ARG A 463 35.85 19.19 -5.17
C ARG A 463 37.08 20.07 -5.17
N LYS A 464 38.19 19.57 -4.63
CA LYS A 464 39.49 20.23 -4.86
C LYS A 464 39.81 20.19 -6.37
N GLN A 465 40.35 21.26 -6.93
CA GLN A 465 40.64 21.33 -8.35
C GLN A 465 41.64 20.23 -8.75
N GLY A 466 41.29 19.45 -9.79
CA GLY A 466 42.07 18.29 -10.23
C GLY A 466 41.84 17.00 -9.45
N ASP A 467 41.00 17.01 -8.41
CA ASP A 467 40.61 15.80 -7.69
C ASP A 467 39.54 15.02 -8.48
N ASN A 468 39.70 13.71 -8.56
CA ASN A 468 38.76 12.81 -9.24
C ASN A 468 37.83 12.16 -8.22
N PRO A 469 36.62 11.71 -8.62
CA PRO A 469 35.73 10.96 -7.74
C PRO A 469 36.43 9.77 -7.08
N ARG A 470 36.28 9.64 -5.75
CA ARG A 470 36.85 8.57 -4.92
C ARG A 470 35.72 7.85 -4.19
N VAL A 471 35.02 7.01 -4.93
CA VAL A 471 33.85 6.27 -4.43
C VAL A 471 34.28 5.07 -3.61
N ILE A 472 33.74 4.96 -2.39
CA ILE A 472 33.94 3.82 -1.49
C ILE A 472 33.34 2.55 -2.12
N LYS A 473 34.15 1.49 -2.20
CA LYS A 473 33.79 0.23 -2.86
C LYS A 473 32.58 -0.43 -2.21
N GLU A 474 32.51 -0.43 -0.88
CA GLU A 474 31.46 -1.01 -0.07
C GLU A 474 30.08 -0.40 -0.35
N LEU A 475 30.02 0.86 -0.80
CA LEU A 475 28.76 1.55 -1.12
C LEU A 475 28.36 1.39 -2.59
N THR A 476 29.22 0.83 -3.45
CA THR A 476 28.84 0.56 -4.84
C THR A 476 27.78 -0.53 -4.95
N THR A 477 27.68 -1.43 -3.97
CA THR A 477 26.63 -2.47 -3.91
C THR A 477 25.26 -1.91 -3.54
N GLU A 478 25.16 -0.65 -3.12
CA GLU A 478 23.88 0.02 -2.90
C GLU A 478 23.21 0.46 -4.22
N LYS A 479 23.99 0.53 -5.31
CA LYS A 479 23.52 0.91 -6.64
C LYS A 479 22.57 -0.13 -7.25
N PRO A 480 21.59 0.29 -8.07
CA PRO A 480 21.33 1.66 -8.54
C PRO A 480 20.48 2.54 -7.60
N LEU A 481 20.12 2.06 -6.41
CA LEU A 481 19.22 2.78 -5.49
C LEU A 481 19.91 3.90 -4.67
N ALA A 482 20.97 4.52 -5.17
CA ALA A 482 21.68 5.62 -4.51
C ALA A 482 22.18 6.62 -5.54
N THR A 483 22.39 7.88 -5.15
CA THR A 483 23.00 8.89 -6.05
C THR A 483 24.45 8.54 -6.36
N ASN A 484 24.99 8.96 -7.50
CA ASN A 484 26.39 8.75 -7.91
C ASN A 484 27.41 9.45 -7.00
N PHE A 485 26.93 10.32 -6.12
CA PHE A 485 27.73 10.99 -5.10
C PHE A 485 27.84 10.18 -3.79
N ARG A 486 27.01 9.14 -3.60
CA ARG A 486 27.05 8.28 -2.41
C ARG A 486 28.44 7.65 -2.24
N GLY A 487 29.10 8.01 -1.14
CA GLY A 487 30.42 7.48 -0.79
C GLY A 487 31.60 8.11 -1.53
N ASP A 488 31.41 9.22 -2.25
CA ASP A 488 32.50 9.93 -2.91
C ASP A 488 33.26 10.83 -1.92
N LEU A 489 34.45 10.39 -1.49
CA LEU A 489 35.31 11.09 -0.55
C LEU A 489 35.96 12.38 -1.10
N SER A 490 35.84 12.65 -2.41
CA SER A 490 36.37 13.87 -3.02
C SER A 490 35.44 15.10 -2.85
N ILE A 491 34.18 14.88 -2.49
CA ILE A 491 33.17 15.93 -2.37
C ILE A 491 33.28 16.61 -1.01
N LEU A 492 33.32 17.95 -0.99
CA LEU A 492 33.25 18.70 0.25
C LEU A 492 31.83 18.62 0.85
N PRO A 493 31.69 18.23 2.13
CA PRO A 493 30.40 18.15 2.79
C PRO A 493 29.77 19.54 3.01
N PHE A 494 28.53 19.69 2.55
CA PHE A 494 27.65 20.82 2.85
C PHE A 494 27.02 20.69 4.23
N ASP A 495 26.95 21.79 4.98
CA ASP A 495 26.36 21.87 6.32
C ASP A 495 25.76 23.27 6.55
N THR A 496 24.64 23.35 7.26
CA THR A 496 23.98 24.63 7.56
C THR A 496 24.66 25.38 8.72
N ARG A 497 25.50 24.72 9.51
CA ARG A 497 26.28 25.34 10.58
C ARG A 497 27.35 26.27 10.00
N ALA A 498 27.42 27.50 10.50
CA ALA A 498 28.45 28.47 10.10
C ALA A 498 29.82 28.23 10.77
N THR A 499 29.85 27.49 11.88
CA THR A 499 31.06 27.23 12.66
C THR A 499 31.17 25.75 12.98
N ARG A 500 32.39 25.27 13.26
CA ARG A 500 32.65 23.90 13.73
C ARG A 500 32.28 23.69 15.21
N ARG A 501 31.32 24.45 15.73
CA ARG A 501 30.81 24.27 17.09
C ARG A 501 30.18 22.88 17.18
N THR A 502 30.59 22.13 18.20
CA THR A 502 30.03 20.80 18.47
C THR A 502 28.52 20.89 18.67
N THR A 503 27.79 20.00 18.00
CA THR A 503 26.36 19.76 18.20
C THR A 503 26.14 18.29 18.53
N TYR A 504 25.08 18.02 19.27
CA TYR A 504 24.69 16.70 19.70
C TYR A 504 23.29 16.40 19.17
N GLY A 505 23.18 15.41 18.30
CA GLY A 505 21.90 14.86 17.87
C GLY A 505 21.36 13.93 18.95
N GLN A 506 20.12 14.14 19.35
CA GLN A 506 19.41 13.35 20.36
C GLN A 506 18.24 12.66 19.69
N TYR A 507 18.21 11.33 19.73
CA TYR A 507 17.20 10.51 19.05
C TYR A 507 16.44 9.68 20.06
N ARG A 508 15.10 9.65 19.96
CA ARG A 508 14.22 8.83 20.80
C ARG A 508 13.20 8.06 19.98
N PHE A 509 13.00 6.80 20.35
CA PHE A 509 11.96 5.93 19.79
C PHE A 509 11.57 4.83 20.78
N THR A 510 10.44 4.17 20.53
CA THR A 510 10.00 2.98 21.26
C THR A 510 10.32 1.70 20.51
N SER A 511 10.80 0.68 21.20
CA SER A 511 11.24 -0.58 20.59
C SER A 511 10.09 -1.53 20.25
N ALA A 512 10.39 -2.58 19.50
CA ALA A 512 9.57 -3.79 19.48
C ALA A 512 9.57 -4.46 20.87
N PRO A 513 8.51 -5.18 21.27
CA PRO A 513 8.51 -5.98 22.50
C PRO A 513 9.62 -7.01 22.51
N GLY A 514 10.24 -7.22 23.67
CA GLY A 514 11.30 -8.22 23.85
C GLY A 514 12.64 -7.83 23.22
N LEU A 515 12.95 -6.53 23.09
CA LEU A 515 14.23 -6.05 22.55
C LEU A 515 15.40 -6.55 23.40
N GLU A 516 16.34 -7.28 22.79
CA GLU A 516 17.55 -7.80 23.45
C GLU A 516 18.78 -7.00 23.03
N LYS A 517 18.85 -6.63 21.75
CA LYS A 517 19.93 -5.83 21.18
C LYS A 517 19.47 -5.14 19.90
N PHE A 518 20.23 -4.13 19.47
CA PHE A 518 20.02 -3.50 18.18
C PHE A 518 21.33 -3.09 17.52
N VAL A 519 21.31 -3.02 16.19
CA VAL A 519 22.46 -2.70 15.35
C VAL A 519 22.16 -1.49 14.50
N PHE A 520 23.09 -0.54 14.46
CA PHE A 520 22.97 0.67 13.65
C PHE A 520 24.35 1.16 13.20
N SER A 521 24.39 1.90 12.09
CA SER A 521 25.62 2.57 11.64
C SER A 521 25.47 4.07 11.83
N ALA A 522 26.53 4.72 12.28
CA ALA A 522 26.51 6.15 12.54
C ALA A 522 27.85 6.82 12.19
N PHE A 523 27.77 8.10 11.85
CA PHE A 523 28.90 9.03 11.82
C PHE A 523 29.01 9.69 13.20
N GLY A 524 30.23 9.84 13.72
CA GLY A 524 30.46 10.31 15.08
C GLY A 524 30.42 9.22 16.15
N LYS A 525 30.41 9.65 17.42
CA LYS A 525 30.48 8.78 18.60
C LYS A 525 29.14 8.72 19.32
N PRO A 526 28.42 7.58 19.27
CA PRO A 526 27.15 7.45 19.94
C PRO A 526 27.30 7.08 21.43
N GLU A 527 26.34 7.53 22.22
CA GLU A 527 26.01 7.02 23.54
C GLU A 527 24.55 6.56 23.53
N VAL A 528 24.24 5.45 24.20
CA VAL A 528 22.93 4.80 24.13
C VAL A 528 22.37 4.53 25.53
N TRP A 529 21.07 4.74 25.68
CA TRP A 529 20.29 4.33 26.84
C TRP A 529 19.06 3.54 26.42
N VAL A 530 18.72 2.52 27.21
CA VAL A 530 17.46 1.78 27.10
C VAL A 530 16.78 1.81 28.45
N ASP A 531 15.53 2.26 28.47
CA ASP A 531 14.76 2.52 29.69
C ASP A 531 15.52 3.41 30.70
N GLY A 532 16.25 4.42 30.19
CA GLY A 532 17.08 5.33 30.99
C GLY A 532 18.39 4.74 31.52
N LYS A 533 18.69 3.46 31.24
CA LYS A 533 19.94 2.80 31.64
C LYS A 533 20.94 2.81 30.50
N ALA A 534 22.18 3.20 30.78
CA ALA A 534 23.25 3.21 29.79
C ALA A 534 23.45 1.79 29.22
N CYS A 535 23.59 1.71 27.89
CA CYS A 535 23.72 0.47 27.15
C CYS A 535 25.14 0.38 26.54
N PRO A 536 25.90 -0.70 26.78
CA PRO A 536 27.22 -0.86 26.20
C PRO A 536 27.15 -1.03 24.69
N LEU A 537 28.14 -0.47 24.00
CA LEU A 537 28.29 -0.54 22.55
C LEU A 537 29.53 -1.34 22.17
N THR A 538 29.37 -2.24 21.19
CA THR A 538 30.48 -2.92 20.54
C THR A 538 30.55 -2.51 19.09
N THR A 539 31.74 -2.15 18.60
CA THR A 539 31.96 -1.88 17.18
C THR A 539 32.04 -3.18 16.40
N THR A 540 31.19 -3.34 15.38
CA THR A 540 31.12 -4.54 14.53
C THR A 540 31.60 -4.27 13.09
N GLY A 541 31.75 -3.01 12.71
CA GLY A 541 32.26 -2.61 11.39
C GLY A 541 32.72 -1.16 11.37
N LYS A 542 33.64 -0.84 10.46
CA LYS A 542 34.10 0.52 10.20
C LYS A 542 34.36 0.69 8.71
N ARG A 543 33.81 1.76 8.13
CA ARG A 543 33.99 2.10 6.73
C ARG A 543 35.04 3.21 6.52
N PRO A 544 35.60 3.34 5.31
CA PRO A 544 36.59 4.38 5.00
C PRO A 544 36.09 5.84 5.12
N ASP A 545 34.78 6.08 5.02
CA ASP A 545 34.15 7.39 5.27
C ASP A 545 34.04 7.76 6.75
N GLY A 546 34.51 6.89 7.65
CA GLY A 546 34.41 7.11 9.09
C GLY A 546 33.11 6.60 9.72
N CYS A 547 32.16 6.10 8.93
CA CYS A 547 30.96 5.48 9.48
C CYS A 547 31.31 4.20 10.23
N ILE A 548 30.75 4.03 11.43
CA ILE A 548 30.98 2.88 12.31
C ILE A 548 29.66 2.17 12.56
N THR A 549 29.66 0.85 12.45
CA THR A 549 28.53 -0.01 12.83
C THR A 549 28.69 -0.43 14.29
N TYR A 550 27.65 -0.20 15.07
CA TYR A 550 27.58 -0.49 16.49
C TYR A 550 26.50 -1.54 16.77
N GLU A 551 26.78 -2.45 17.70
CA GLU A 551 25.79 -3.30 18.35
C GLU A 551 25.61 -2.83 19.80
N ALA A 552 24.38 -2.50 20.17
CA ALA A 552 23.99 -2.17 21.54
C ALA A 552 23.35 -3.40 22.19
N THR A 553 23.95 -3.92 23.26
CA THR A 553 23.44 -5.12 23.96
C THR A 553 22.81 -4.76 25.29
N ILE A 554 21.54 -5.12 25.48
CA ILE A 554 20.79 -4.81 26.71
C ILE A 554 21.08 -5.89 27.75
N ALA A 555 21.75 -5.50 28.84
CA ALA A 555 22.15 -6.45 29.89
C ALA A 555 20.96 -7.13 30.59
N THR A 556 19.82 -6.45 30.68
CA THR A 556 18.58 -7.00 31.25
C THR A 556 17.42 -6.61 30.35
N PRO A 557 17.15 -7.40 29.28
CA PRO A 557 16.07 -7.13 28.34
C PRO A 557 14.72 -7.03 29.03
N ASN A 558 13.94 -6.02 28.67
CA ASN A 558 12.54 -5.90 29.08
C ASN A 558 11.67 -6.70 28.10
N LYS A 559 10.72 -7.50 28.61
CA LYS A 559 9.78 -8.22 27.74
C LYS A 559 8.81 -7.26 27.02
N ARG A 560 8.55 -6.08 27.59
CA ARG A 560 7.67 -5.07 27.00
C ARG A 560 8.44 -4.12 26.08
N ILE A 561 7.70 -3.24 25.41
CA ILE A 561 8.25 -2.12 24.65
C ILE A 561 9.16 -1.29 25.58
N SER A 562 10.36 -0.97 25.10
CA SER A 562 11.35 -0.15 25.81
C SER A 562 11.52 1.21 25.15
N THR A 563 11.87 2.24 25.91
CA THR A 563 12.30 3.53 25.35
C THR A 563 13.78 3.48 25.03
N VAL A 564 14.15 3.76 23.79
CA VAL A 564 15.56 3.87 23.36
C VAL A 564 15.90 5.34 23.14
N ALA A 565 17.03 5.76 23.68
CA ALA A 565 17.60 7.08 23.53
C ALA A 565 19.05 6.97 23.01
N ILE A 566 19.39 7.75 21.98
CA ILE A 566 20.72 7.78 21.37
C ILE A 566 21.20 9.22 21.33
N ARG A 567 22.42 9.49 21.81
CA ARG A 567 23.11 10.77 21.63
C ARG A 567 24.27 10.57 20.68
N ILE A 568 24.45 11.44 19.70
CA ILE A 568 25.59 11.40 18.78
C ILE A 568 26.24 12.77 18.74
N GLU A 569 27.56 12.85 18.95
CA GLU A 569 28.34 14.03 18.61
C GLU A 569 28.40 14.16 17.07
N GLU A 570 27.72 15.15 16.51
CA GLU A 570 27.47 15.22 15.07
C GLU A 570 28.66 15.76 14.28
N GLU A 571 29.08 15.00 13.27
CA GLU A 571 30.15 15.39 12.36
C GLU A 571 29.67 16.37 11.29
N TRP A 572 30.60 17.11 10.68
CA TRP A 572 30.30 18.06 9.61
C TRP A 572 29.68 17.37 8.38
N GLY A 573 28.51 17.84 7.94
CA GLY A 573 27.74 17.28 6.83
C GLY A 573 26.90 16.04 7.16
N ASN A 574 27.01 15.52 8.39
CA ASN A 574 26.29 14.34 8.89
C ASN A 574 25.53 14.70 10.18
N THR A 575 24.57 15.61 10.06
CA THR A 575 23.69 16.06 11.16
C THR A 575 22.26 15.54 10.98
N GLY A 576 21.46 15.60 12.05
CA GLY A 576 20.09 15.13 12.03
C GLY A 576 19.99 13.64 11.69
N GLY A 577 19.04 13.26 10.85
CA GLY A 577 18.89 11.87 10.39
C GLY A 577 20.12 11.34 9.66
N ALA A 578 20.95 12.20 9.04
CA ALA A 578 22.15 11.78 8.30
C ALA A 578 23.29 11.33 9.21
N ALA A 579 23.24 11.60 10.52
CA ALA A 579 24.20 11.04 11.47
C ALA A 579 24.04 9.52 11.62
N ILE A 580 22.86 8.97 11.32
CA ILE A 580 22.57 7.52 11.33
C ILE A 580 22.42 7.05 9.87
N ASP A 581 23.29 6.12 9.46
CA ASP A 581 23.37 5.64 8.09
C ASP A 581 22.65 4.29 7.93
N GLY A 582 21.37 4.37 7.57
CA GLY A 582 20.47 3.23 7.39
C GLY A 582 19.54 3.01 8.58
N PRO A 583 18.67 1.98 8.53
CA PRO A 583 17.76 1.71 9.61
C PRO A 583 18.48 1.09 10.83
N ILE A 584 17.88 1.27 12.00
CA ILE A 584 18.29 0.56 13.21
C ILE A 584 17.60 -0.81 13.21
N LYS A 585 18.39 -1.87 13.13
CA LYS A 585 17.92 -3.26 13.18
C LYS A 585 17.69 -3.69 14.62
N GLN A 586 16.50 -4.17 14.94
CA GLN A 586 16.18 -4.71 16.27
C GLN A 586 16.27 -6.23 16.26
N ILE A 587 16.87 -6.80 17.29
CA ILE A 587 16.86 -8.24 17.57
C ILE A 587 16.06 -8.45 18.85
N CYS A 588 14.97 -9.20 18.72
CA CYS A 588 13.97 -9.38 19.76
C CYS A 588 13.78 -10.87 20.06
N GLY A 589 13.69 -11.19 21.35
CA GLY A 589 13.27 -12.50 21.85
C GLY A 589 11.76 -12.54 22.09
N GLU A 590 11.33 -13.37 23.04
CA GLU A 590 9.94 -13.39 23.48
C GLU A 590 9.59 -12.14 24.30
N GLY A 591 8.58 -11.42 23.84
CA GLY A 591 8.04 -10.23 24.50
C GLY A 591 6.64 -10.43 25.07
N LEU A 592 6.10 -9.34 25.60
CA LEU A 592 4.72 -9.20 26.06
C LEU A 592 4.07 -8.02 25.35
N ILE A 593 2.84 -8.21 24.86
CA ILE A 593 2.08 -7.16 24.18
C ILE A 593 0.59 -7.26 24.53
N SER A 594 -0.09 -6.12 24.60
CA SER A 594 -1.54 -6.09 24.48
C SER A 594 -1.95 -6.25 23.01
N ILE A 595 -3.09 -6.87 22.74
CA ILE A 595 -3.66 -6.88 21.39
C ILE A 595 -3.87 -5.43 20.91
N GLY A 596 -3.70 -5.18 19.62
CA GLY A 596 -3.75 -3.86 19.03
C GLY A 596 -3.06 -3.78 17.68
N ASP A 597 -3.03 -2.56 17.15
CA ASP A 597 -2.43 -2.26 15.85
C ASP A 597 -0.91 -2.05 15.94
N TRP A 598 -0.13 -2.96 15.34
CA TRP A 598 1.32 -2.85 15.28
C TRP A 598 1.80 -1.59 14.57
N SER A 599 1.02 -1.08 13.60
CA SER A 599 1.36 0.14 12.85
C SER A 599 1.51 1.37 13.76
N ARG A 600 0.94 1.32 14.97
CA ARG A 600 0.96 2.38 15.98
C ARG A 600 2.08 2.23 17.01
N ILE A 601 2.87 1.17 16.94
CA ILE A 601 4.04 0.93 17.80
C ILE A 601 5.29 1.18 16.95
N GLU A 602 6.06 2.22 17.26
CA GLU A 602 7.19 2.65 16.43
C GLU A 602 8.14 1.50 16.09
N GLY A 603 8.47 0.72 17.12
CA GLY A 603 9.24 -0.52 17.11
C GLY A 603 8.93 -1.50 15.98
N ILE A 604 7.67 -1.59 15.59
CA ILE A 604 7.15 -2.55 14.61
C ILE A 604 6.20 -1.90 13.60
N SER A 605 6.22 -0.56 13.50
CA SER A 605 5.32 0.20 12.64
C SER A 605 5.52 -0.12 11.16
N THR A 606 6.77 -0.33 10.74
CA THR A 606 7.18 -0.74 9.40
C THR A 606 7.47 -2.23 9.28
N TYR A 607 7.16 -3.03 10.31
CA TYR A 607 7.39 -4.47 10.26
C TYR A 607 6.33 -5.16 9.38
N SER A 608 6.79 -5.93 8.42
CA SER A 608 5.96 -6.84 7.62
C SER A 608 6.43 -8.27 7.82
N GLY A 609 5.53 -9.11 8.31
CA GLY A 609 5.81 -10.51 8.60
C GLY A 609 4.77 -11.12 9.53
N GLY A 610 5.15 -12.24 10.15
CA GLY A 610 4.34 -12.91 11.14
C GLY A 610 4.60 -12.37 12.56
N ALA A 611 3.62 -12.48 13.44
CA ALA A 611 3.88 -12.49 14.87
C ALA A 611 2.99 -13.53 15.56
N ARG A 612 3.59 -14.22 16.51
CA ARG A 612 2.96 -15.29 17.27
C ARG A 612 2.52 -14.76 18.63
N TYR A 613 1.25 -14.95 18.93
CA TYR A 613 0.64 -14.67 20.21
C TYR A 613 0.40 -15.97 20.96
N ARG A 614 0.70 -16.02 22.26
CA ARG A 614 0.30 -17.14 23.12
C ARG A 614 -0.36 -16.68 24.40
N LYS A 615 -1.38 -17.42 24.82
CA LYS A 615 -2.11 -17.18 26.06
C LYS A 615 -2.76 -18.45 26.58
N SER A 616 -2.66 -18.64 27.89
CA SER A 616 -3.39 -19.71 28.57
C SER A 616 -4.78 -19.23 28.98
N ILE A 617 -5.78 -20.08 28.79
CA ILE A 617 -7.14 -19.91 29.28
C ILE A 617 -7.53 -21.13 30.10
N ARG A 618 -8.49 -20.95 31.02
CA ARG A 618 -9.06 -22.05 31.78
C ARG A 618 -10.53 -22.21 31.46
N LEU A 619 -10.91 -23.37 30.93
CA LEU A 619 -12.31 -23.74 30.68
C LEU A 619 -12.85 -24.51 31.88
N THR A 620 -13.96 -24.04 32.45
CA THR A 620 -14.57 -24.64 33.64
C THR A 620 -15.39 -25.88 33.31
N GLU A 621 -16.14 -25.84 32.21
CA GLU A 621 -16.97 -26.94 31.73
C GLU A 621 -17.12 -26.89 30.20
N LEU A 622 -17.45 -28.03 29.60
CA LEU A 622 -17.94 -28.15 28.23
C LEU A 622 -18.90 -29.35 28.20
N LYS A 623 -20.20 -29.10 28.11
CA LYS A 623 -21.23 -30.15 28.22
C LYS A 623 -21.37 -30.92 26.90
N ASP A 624 -21.89 -32.14 26.97
CA ASP A 624 -22.23 -32.92 25.78
C ASP A 624 -23.20 -32.13 24.87
N GLY A 625 -22.87 -32.06 23.58
CA GLY A 625 -23.62 -31.26 22.61
C GLY A 625 -23.26 -29.76 22.61
N GLN A 626 -22.28 -29.32 23.40
CA GLN A 626 -21.72 -27.97 23.26
C GLN A 626 -20.50 -27.97 22.35
N LYS A 627 -20.29 -26.84 21.68
CA LYS A 627 -19.11 -26.57 20.86
C LYS A 627 -18.38 -25.34 21.37
N ALA A 628 -17.07 -25.32 21.20
CA ALA A 628 -16.22 -24.19 21.55
C ALA A 628 -15.64 -23.55 20.28
N PHE A 629 -15.85 -22.25 20.11
CA PHE A 629 -15.34 -21.48 18.99
C PHE A 629 -14.38 -20.39 19.46
N LEU A 630 -13.16 -20.33 18.91
CA LEU A 630 -12.27 -19.19 19.10
C LEU A 630 -12.64 -18.09 18.12
N ASN A 631 -13.04 -16.93 18.63
CA ASN A 631 -13.29 -15.71 17.86
C ASN A 631 -12.13 -14.73 18.07
N LEU A 632 -11.35 -14.44 17.02
CA LEU A 632 -10.23 -13.50 17.08
C LEU A 632 -10.66 -12.02 16.90
N GLY A 633 -11.96 -11.76 16.75
CA GLY A 633 -12.49 -10.43 16.49
C GLY A 633 -12.09 -9.92 15.11
N LYS A 634 -11.03 -9.10 15.03
CA LYS A 634 -10.52 -8.48 13.79
C LYS A 634 -9.04 -8.80 13.62
N VAL A 635 -8.71 -9.43 12.51
CA VAL A 635 -7.33 -9.66 12.03
C VAL A 635 -7.18 -9.01 10.66
N VAL A 636 -5.99 -8.53 10.34
CA VAL A 636 -5.76 -7.76 9.11
C VAL A 636 -5.64 -8.64 7.86
N SER A 637 -4.85 -9.71 7.89
CA SER A 637 -4.55 -10.47 6.68
C SER A 637 -4.68 -11.98 6.86
N THR A 638 -3.93 -12.60 7.78
CA THR A 638 -4.05 -14.06 7.98
C THR A 638 -3.95 -14.42 9.46
N ALA A 639 -4.56 -15.55 9.83
CA ALA A 639 -4.43 -16.14 11.15
C ALA A 639 -4.38 -17.67 11.07
N GLU A 640 -3.32 -18.27 11.62
CA GLU A 640 -3.26 -19.70 11.97
C GLU A 640 -3.49 -19.85 13.48
N VAL A 641 -4.38 -20.77 13.86
CA VAL A 641 -4.68 -21.06 15.27
C VAL A 641 -4.19 -22.45 15.63
N ARG A 642 -3.52 -22.55 16.77
CA ARG A 642 -3.19 -23.80 17.45
C ARG A 642 -3.74 -23.77 18.87
N VAL A 643 -4.23 -24.92 19.33
CA VAL A 643 -4.69 -25.11 20.70
C VAL A 643 -4.00 -26.33 21.27
N ASN A 644 -3.34 -26.18 22.42
CA ASN A 644 -2.54 -27.22 23.06
C ASN A 644 -1.53 -27.89 22.09
N GLY A 645 -0.88 -27.06 21.26
CA GLY A 645 0.09 -27.49 20.23
C GLY A 645 -0.50 -28.08 18.94
N LYS A 646 -1.81 -28.36 18.89
CA LYS A 646 -2.49 -28.93 17.70
C LYS A 646 -3.09 -27.82 16.83
N LYS A 647 -2.93 -27.91 15.50
CA LYS A 647 -3.50 -26.94 14.55
C LYS A 647 -5.03 -27.08 14.50
N ALA A 648 -5.73 -25.99 14.80
CA ALA A 648 -7.18 -25.90 14.75
C ALA A 648 -7.69 -25.29 13.43
N GLY A 649 -6.89 -24.44 12.77
CA GLY A 649 -7.24 -23.93 11.45
C GLY A 649 -6.35 -22.80 10.94
N LEU A 650 -6.59 -22.39 9.69
CA LEU A 650 -5.97 -21.25 9.03
C LEU A 650 -7.06 -20.48 8.26
N LYS A 651 -7.06 -19.15 8.37
CA LYS A 651 -7.94 -18.27 7.58
C LYS A 651 -7.17 -17.12 6.94
N LEU A 652 -7.64 -16.70 5.76
CA LEU A 652 -7.15 -15.51 5.03
C LEU A 652 -8.20 -14.39 4.97
N ILE A 653 -9.42 -14.63 5.48
CA ILE A 653 -10.51 -13.66 5.45
C ILE A 653 -11.42 -13.84 6.68
N ALA A 654 -12.06 -12.74 7.08
CA ALA A 654 -13.11 -12.74 8.10
C ALA A 654 -14.32 -13.59 7.66
N PRO A 655 -15.13 -14.10 8.61
CA PRO A 655 -15.04 -14.00 10.07
C PRO A 655 -13.87 -14.82 10.63
N TRP A 656 -13.16 -14.25 11.60
CA TRP A 656 -11.98 -14.86 12.22
C TRP A 656 -12.35 -15.82 13.36
N GLN A 657 -13.29 -16.73 13.07
CA GLN A 657 -13.81 -17.73 14.00
C GLN A 657 -13.31 -19.13 13.64
N PHE A 658 -12.91 -19.92 14.63
CA PHE A 658 -12.36 -21.27 14.48
C PHE A 658 -13.09 -22.24 15.40
N ASP A 659 -13.54 -23.39 14.88
CA ASP A 659 -14.03 -24.48 15.73
C ASP A 659 -12.83 -25.10 16.44
N ILE A 660 -12.78 -24.98 17.77
CA ILE A 660 -11.70 -25.52 18.60
C ILE A 660 -12.17 -26.67 19.49
N THR A 661 -13.40 -27.16 19.28
CA THR A 661 -14.09 -28.12 20.15
C THR A 661 -13.22 -29.36 20.43
N ASP A 662 -12.64 -29.95 19.39
CA ASP A 662 -11.83 -31.17 19.50
C ASP A 662 -10.40 -30.94 20.03
N HIS A 663 -10.04 -29.68 20.26
CA HIS A 663 -8.68 -29.29 20.68
C HIS A 663 -8.62 -28.76 22.11
N VAL A 664 -9.75 -28.40 22.69
CA VAL A 664 -9.87 -27.93 24.08
C VAL A 664 -10.16 -29.06 25.06
N LYS A 665 -9.82 -28.84 26.32
CA LYS A 665 -10.16 -29.71 27.46
C LYS A 665 -10.66 -28.88 28.63
N VAL A 666 -11.39 -29.50 29.56
CA VAL A 666 -11.68 -28.87 30.86
C VAL A 666 -10.36 -28.62 31.60
N GLY A 667 -10.20 -27.43 32.18
CA GLY A 667 -8.96 -26.96 32.78
C GLY A 667 -8.16 -26.04 31.86
N ASP A 668 -6.84 -26.04 32.01
CA ASP A 668 -5.95 -25.10 31.31
C ASP A 668 -5.72 -25.52 29.85
N ASN A 669 -5.81 -24.54 28.96
CA ASN A 669 -5.59 -24.67 27.52
C ASN A 669 -4.69 -23.55 27.04
N GLU A 670 -3.67 -23.89 26.25
CA GLU A 670 -2.84 -22.90 25.59
C GLU A 670 -3.40 -22.58 24.21
N ILE A 671 -3.66 -21.29 23.96
CA ILE A 671 -4.06 -20.75 22.66
C ILE A 671 -2.83 -20.08 22.03
N GLU A 672 -2.47 -20.52 20.84
CA GLU A 672 -1.46 -19.88 20.00
C GLU A 672 -2.11 -19.34 18.71
N VAL A 673 -1.84 -18.08 18.38
CA VAL A 673 -2.32 -17.43 17.17
C VAL A 673 -1.14 -16.85 16.41
N LEU A 674 -0.89 -17.31 15.19
CA LEU A 674 0.12 -16.75 14.30
C LEU A 674 -0.58 -15.85 13.27
N VAL A 675 -0.34 -14.54 13.39
CA VAL A 675 -0.90 -13.53 12.49
C VAL A 675 0.19 -13.07 11.52
N HIS A 676 -0.12 -12.99 10.23
CA HIS A 676 0.70 -12.21 9.30
C HIS A 676 -0.04 -10.97 8.82
N ASN A 677 0.69 -9.87 8.62
CA ASN A 677 0.21 -8.70 7.87
C ASN A 677 0.70 -8.76 6.41
N THR A 678 0.43 -7.70 5.66
CA THR A 678 0.91 -7.56 4.27
C THR A 678 2.26 -6.85 4.23
N ALA A 679 2.92 -6.86 3.07
CA ALA A 679 4.13 -6.08 2.82
C ALA A 679 3.92 -4.54 2.86
N ALA A 680 2.67 -4.07 3.03
CA ALA A 680 2.35 -2.65 3.01
C ALA A 680 3.11 -1.85 4.09
N ASN A 681 3.26 -2.40 5.30
CA ASN A 681 4.00 -1.74 6.38
C ASN A 681 5.47 -1.51 6.00
N TYR A 682 6.12 -2.52 5.41
CA TYR A 682 7.50 -2.36 4.92
C TYR A 682 7.61 -1.24 3.88
N TYR A 683 6.66 -1.12 2.96
CA TYR A 683 6.70 -0.07 1.94
C TYR A 683 6.57 1.37 2.49
N LEU A 684 6.18 1.54 3.76
CA LEU A 684 6.24 2.85 4.44
C LEU A 684 7.69 3.28 4.77
N SER A 685 8.63 2.33 4.77
CA SER A 685 10.06 2.59 5.06
C SER A 685 10.87 3.04 3.85
N VAL A 686 10.33 2.89 2.63
CA VAL A 686 11.01 3.23 1.38
C VAL A 686 10.35 4.43 0.69
N PRO A 687 11.07 5.18 -0.16
CA PRO A 687 10.45 6.24 -0.94
C PRO A 687 9.35 5.69 -1.87
N THR A 688 8.10 6.07 -1.62
CA THR A 688 6.93 5.65 -2.39
C THR A 688 5.84 6.73 -2.39
N GLN A 689 5.09 6.85 -3.49
CA GLN A 689 3.89 7.69 -3.53
C GLN A 689 2.66 7.02 -2.89
N TYR A 690 2.71 5.70 -2.68
CA TYR A 690 1.61 4.91 -2.13
C TYR A 690 1.58 4.98 -0.60
N ARG A 691 1.63 6.19 -0.06
CA ARG A 691 1.54 6.40 1.39
C ARG A 691 0.09 6.39 1.82
N GLY A 692 -0.19 5.61 2.85
CA GLY A 692 -1.51 5.51 3.47
C GLY A 692 -1.39 4.92 4.86
N ASP A 693 -2.49 4.93 5.59
CA ASP A 693 -2.58 4.20 6.85
C ASP A 693 -2.52 2.69 6.60
N THR A 694 -1.69 2.01 7.37
CA THR A 694 -1.68 0.55 7.44
C THR A 694 -2.30 0.12 8.76
N ALA A 695 -2.68 -1.15 8.85
CA ALA A 695 -3.04 -1.78 10.12
C ALA A 695 -2.37 -3.14 10.14
N ALA A 696 -1.98 -3.63 11.32
CA ALA A 696 -1.41 -4.96 11.46
C ALA A 696 -1.65 -5.53 12.87
N GLY A 697 -1.77 -6.86 12.98
CA GLY A 697 -1.93 -7.55 14.27
C GLY A 697 -3.35 -8.03 14.59
N LEU A 698 -3.56 -8.35 15.86
CA LEU A 698 -4.86 -8.73 16.44
C LEU A 698 -5.56 -7.46 16.92
N LEU A 699 -6.54 -6.98 16.18
CA LEU A 699 -7.17 -5.67 16.38
C LEU A 699 -8.48 -5.74 17.16
N GLY A 700 -9.14 -6.89 17.17
CA GLY A 700 -10.43 -7.07 17.83
C GLY A 700 -10.31 -7.90 19.10
N THR A 701 -11.35 -7.82 19.94
CA THR A 701 -11.47 -8.62 21.15
C THR A 701 -11.42 -10.11 20.81
N VAL A 702 -10.47 -10.82 21.43
CA VAL A 702 -10.36 -12.28 21.30
C VAL A 702 -11.21 -12.93 22.39
N SER A 703 -11.99 -13.95 22.02
CA SER A 703 -12.82 -14.70 22.95
C SER A 703 -12.99 -16.16 22.55
N VAL A 704 -13.32 -17.01 23.52
CA VAL A 704 -13.86 -18.36 23.27
C VAL A 704 -15.34 -18.34 23.56
N GLU A 705 -16.14 -18.67 22.57
CA GLU A 705 -17.60 -18.73 22.62
C GLU A 705 -18.05 -20.19 22.73
N ILE A 706 -18.80 -20.53 23.77
CA ILE A 706 -19.43 -21.85 23.91
C ILE A 706 -20.85 -21.75 23.35
N THR A 707 -21.20 -22.68 22.46
CA THR A 707 -22.51 -22.70 21.80
C THR A 707 -23.21 -24.03 22.01
N ASP A 708 -24.53 -24.02 22.19
CA ASP A 708 -25.33 -25.24 22.17
C ASP A 708 -25.52 -25.71 20.72
N SER A 709 -25.33 -27.01 20.45
CA SER A 709 -25.82 -27.65 19.22
C SER A 709 -27.28 -28.05 19.42
N LYS A 710 -28.21 -27.24 18.93
CA LYS A 710 -29.56 -27.72 18.61
C LYS A 710 -29.76 -27.73 17.11
#